data_AF-A0A8C8EIJ8-F1
#
_entry.id   AF-A0A8C8EIJ8-F1
#
_cell.length_a   1.000
_cell.length_b   1.000
_cell.length_c   1.000
_cell.angle_alpha   90.00
_cell.angle_beta   90.00
_cell.angle_gamma   90.00
#
_symmetry.space_group_name_H-M   'P 1'
#
loop_
_entity.id
_entity.type
_entity.pdbx_description
1 polymer ?
#
loop_
_entity_poly.entity_id
_entity_poly.type
_entity_poly.pdbx_seq_one_letter_code
_entity_poly.pdbx_strand_id
1 'polypeptide(L)'
;MILYLLLKVSFNVYFHPQASLIYFMGEKFYRQSIHTAEYYLKMYNKDPVLLFFKGFGILMEGRTQEAMRELEQVKDKPTVAICSSMALICAHKQSDMIDHEAVAALETHVRNIRKTAGEKPLFYGALFLWLLGHVDKAKDYIDKILKISKSSKEGSILKGWVDMNSEDAFQRNNAICYLDGGGQHSRDVFGMMGKAKYFMNQHNFTGSQQVVNQIVTSHSDFLPGLMLKMKLFLALQDWEQALDTARDLYMTTCGGNPEILQLLTPFTERAYSKAPGNADVANEMGYLLSLQKKTKEATRWYSTALDIDTSSVPALAGLIRCQLMDGQLQEAANQLEFLREIHQSIGQSAELVLLQALLVHKRGAGLAVMSPLLKEATDLHFLDLRGRPMGPDYFHRLQPDFIFQVTPQIQLWTWYQSAQQFLDFCLERDPTIAEVHLLQARIHLHEGDYNLCFQCLETGVSHNFQVLDFPQYHQLKARALRGVGELEEAIKSLKVAMGIQAVSGREAHVSNSERVSVFLELAEALRLHGEPDESTMVLQDAIVAFAGTPEEICVTIANVDMALAKDDLDTALSVLRGITPDQTHYAAAKEKMALIYLQKRKDKKLYIACYREIRDELPGPQSSILLGDAYINVQEPERAIEVYQEAMSWTVRDATLWRKMGRAYVKSHQYNQAVRHYESAVKLGGHDSLVVDLVELLLKLRHYGKAQRTLMTALHCDDGTLTVSSLRSNVQYFLLLARAHYADQGSVQDTLEKVRLRVTMEKAQQERTVLCSICCQLARHYRSRTAVDRTKYYYNQAIVAIGRTDNKVNNYVFLAKCIQVLRRSARLDDALALFQACEHHNHGATTEPGYNYCKGLYYWVSEALFHLNKARRDNEWGDQAMELMIRICLNPDKEVIGGEVFETPQEDQLGGAEHREQVGVATAQNLVKEFRPRHGSSGGQRSDRILLLVNLCLMATRDPKHIQRALQAFTELASTQVNNVPYLLAMGQAFMLLKQTPRARNQLKRLTKVEWSWELSEDLETAWLLLADVYIKSGKYDIACDLLQRCIKYNQSCSRAYEYMGYIREKEHSYHDASVFYDHAWLYTNRVNPSVGFRLAFNYLKFKQYNETIEVCHKVCTVDDITIVAWSQICKTALTDLVPGYHYWKYWKGLSVV
;
A
#
# COMPACT_ATOMS: atom_id res chain seq x y z
N MET A 1 -24.24 -7.35 -11.74
CA MET A 1 -25.57 -6.80 -12.10
C MET A 1 -26.39 -6.44 -10.85
N ILE A 2 -26.46 -7.29 -9.82
CA ILE A 2 -27.02 -6.92 -8.49
C ILE A 2 -26.15 -5.87 -7.78
N LEU A 3 -24.82 -5.94 -7.88
CA LEU A 3 -23.92 -4.85 -7.47
C LEU A 3 -24.12 -3.56 -8.29
N TYR A 4 -24.51 -3.65 -9.56
CA TYR A 4 -24.75 -2.50 -10.45
C TYR A 4 -26.15 -1.88 -10.24
N LEU A 5 -27.08 -2.64 -9.65
CA LEU A 5 -28.38 -2.16 -9.17
C LEU A 5 -28.26 -1.59 -7.74
N LEU A 6 -27.40 -2.14 -6.88
CA LEU A 6 -27.08 -1.57 -5.57
C LEU A 6 -26.26 -0.27 -5.69
N LEU A 7 -25.31 -0.20 -6.62
CA LEU A 7 -24.57 1.03 -6.96
C LEU A 7 -25.43 2.16 -7.56
N LYS A 8 -26.68 1.86 -7.98
CA LYS A 8 -27.61 2.85 -8.52
C LYS A 8 -28.63 3.35 -7.49
N VAL A 9 -28.69 2.73 -6.31
CA VAL A 9 -29.64 3.08 -5.23
C VAL A 9 -29.02 4.02 -4.20
N SER A 10 -27.69 4.15 -4.15
CA SER A 10 -26.95 4.98 -3.18
C SER A 10 -26.32 6.26 -3.76
N PHE A 11 -26.68 6.65 -4.98
CA PHE A 11 -26.30 7.93 -5.57
C PHE A 11 -27.55 8.81 -5.71
N ASN A 12 -27.80 9.71 -4.75
CA ASN A 12 -28.42 11.04 -4.91
C ASN A 12 -28.98 11.51 -3.57
N VAL A 13 -28.31 12.46 -2.91
CA VAL A 13 -28.73 13.04 -1.63
C VAL A 13 -30.11 13.72 -1.72
N TYR A 14 -30.64 14.00 -2.92
CA TYR A 14 -32.05 14.34 -3.05
C TYR A 14 -32.58 14.08 -4.47
N PHE A 15 -33.46 13.10 -4.62
CA PHE A 15 -34.05 12.73 -5.91
C PHE A 15 -35.13 13.74 -6.42
N HIS A 16 -35.57 14.68 -5.57
CA HIS A 16 -36.68 15.60 -5.86
C HIS A 16 -36.39 17.05 -5.41
N PRO A 17 -35.51 17.78 -6.14
CA PRO A 17 -35.07 19.14 -5.77
C PRO A 17 -36.25 20.12 -5.64
N GLN A 18 -37.22 20.02 -6.54
CA GLN A 18 -38.39 20.88 -6.56
C GLN A 18 -39.29 20.70 -5.34
N ALA A 19 -39.55 19.46 -4.90
CA ALA A 19 -40.41 19.19 -3.74
C ALA A 19 -39.76 19.67 -2.43
N SER A 20 -38.44 19.50 -2.28
CA SER A 20 -37.69 20.01 -1.13
C SER A 20 -37.72 21.53 -1.05
N LEU A 21 -37.44 22.22 -2.16
CA LEU A 21 -37.45 23.68 -2.23
C LEU A 21 -38.85 24.24 -1.91
N ILE A 22 -39.90 23.64 -2.48
CA ILE A 22 -41.29 24.06 -2.19
C ILE A 22 -41.63 23.88 -0.71
N TYR A 23 -41.22 22.78 -0.10
CA TYR A 23 -41.46 22.54 1.33
C TYR A 23 -40.74 23.54 2.22
N PHE A 24 -39.44 23.79 1.99
CA PHE A 24 -38.68 24.76 2.79
C PHE A 24 -39.24 26.17 2.63
N MET A 25 -39.63 26.57 1.42
CA MET A 25 -40.24 27.88 1.18
C MET A 25 -41.61 28.00 1.83
N GLY A 26 -42.44 26.95 1.80
CA GLY A 26 -43.76 26.93 2.44
C GLY A 26 -43.68 26.97 3.98
N GLU A 27 -42.63 26.40 4.55
CA GLU A 27 -42.36 26.41 5.99
C GLU A 27 -41.51 27.60 6.45
N LYS A 28 -41.19 28.53 5.54
CA LYS A 28 -40.41 29.75 5.77
C LYS A 28 -38.93 29.54 6.14
N PHE A 29 -38.35 28.39 5.77
CA PHE A 29 -36.92 28.11 5.92
C PHE A 29 -36.13 28.64 4.71
N TYR A 30 -36.13 29.95 4.52
CA TYR A 30 -35.61 30.61 3.32
C TYR A 30 -34.11 30.37 3.10
N ARG A 31 -33.30 30.43 4.15
CA ARG A 31 -31.84 30.19 4.09
C ARG A 31 -31.49 28.77 3.65
N GLN A 32 -32.16 27.78 4.23
CA GLN A 32 -32.01 26.38 3.82
C GLN A 32 -32.42 26.18 2.36
N SER A 33 -33.47 26.86 1.90
CA SER A 33 -33.89 26.82 0.49
C SER A 33 -32.83 27.42 -0.44
N ILE A 34 -32.12 28.48 -0.05
CA ILE A 34 -31.02 29.07 -0.83
C ILE A 34 -29.87 28.06 -0.97
N HIS A 35 -29.40 27.48 0.15
CA HIS A 35 -28.30 26.52 0.13
C HIS A 35 -28.64 25.24 -0.63
N THR A 36 -29.88 24.76 -0.47
CA THR A 36 -30.38 23.61 -1.22
C THR A 36 -30.42 23.92 -2.72
N ALA A 37 -30.85 25.12 -3.12
CA ALA A 37 -30.83 25.54 -4.52
C ALA A 37 -29.40 25.69 -5.06
N GLU A 38 -28.47 26.27 -4.29
CA GLU A 38 -27.05 26.37 -4.66
C GLU A 38 -26.37 25.01 -4.81
N TYR A 39 -26.68 24.07 -3.92
CA TYR A 39 -26.21 22.69 -3.99
C TYR A 39 -26.63 22.04 -5.32
N TYR A 40 -27.90 22.12 -5.69
CA TYR A 40 -28.34 21.56 -6.97
C TYR A 40 -27.84 22.32 -8.19
N LEU A 41 -27.62 23.63 -8.08
CA LEU A 41 -27.05 24.42 -9.18
C LEU A 41 -25.62 23.97 -9.52
N LYS A 42 -24.87 23.42 -8.56
CA LYS A 42 -23.56 22.79 -8.83
C LYS A 42 -23.68 21.53 -9.69
N MET A 43 -24.77 20.77 -9.54
CA MET A 43 -25.03 19.54 -10.31
C MET A 43 -25.74 19.81 -11.65
N TYR A 44 -26.70 20.73 -11.63
CA TYR A 44 -27.54 21.12 -12.76
C TYR A 44 -27.28 22.57 -13.13
N ASN A 45 -26.14 22.80 -13.78
CA ASN A 45 -25.70 24.13 -14.18
C ASN A 45 -26.78 24.85 -15.03
N LYS A 46 -27.14 26.07 -14.62
CA LYS A 46 -28.02 27.03 -15.33
C LYS A 46 -29.52 26.69 -15.39
N ASP A 47 -30.04 25.77 -14.57
CA ASP A 47 -31.48 25.49 -14.51
C ASP A 47 -32.28 26.75 -14.10
N PRO A 48 -33.22 27.26 -14.94
CA PRO A 48 -34.07 28.39 -14.61
C PRO A 48 -34.83 28.27 -13.29
N VAL A 49 -35.32 27.07 -12.97
CA VAL A 49 -36.21 26.85 -11.81
C VAL A 49 -35.41 26.95 -10.51
N LEU A 50 -34.22 26.36 -10.48
CA LEU A 50 -33.33 26.42 -9.32
C LEU A 50 -32.80 27.85 -9.09
N LEU A 51 -32.44 28.57 -10.16
CA LEU A 51 -32.04 29.98 -10.08
C LEU A 51 -33.19 30.86 -9.56
N PHE A 52 -34.42 30.60 -10.00
CA PHE A 52 -35.61 31.29 -9.49
C PHE A 52 -35.82 31.03 -7.99
N PHE A 53 -35.77 29.78 -7.52
CA PHE A 53 -35.93 29.48 -6.09
C PHE A 53 -34.80 30.05 -5.23
N LYS A 54 -33.57 30.13 -5.75
CA LYS A 54 -32.46 30.85 -5.10
C LYS A 54 -32.77 32.33 -4.95
N GLY A 55 -33.11 33.01 -6.05
CA GLY A 55 -33.48 34.43 -6.03
C GLY A 55 -34.71 34.73 -5.17
N PHE A 56 -35.69 33.83 -5.16
CA PHE A 56 -36.88 33.94 -4.31
C PHE A 56 -36.55 33.75 -2.81
N GLY A 57 -35.67 32.82 -2.46
CA GLY A 57 -35.17 32.66 -1.09
C GLY A 57 -34.45 33.91 -0.58
N ILE A 58 -33.56 34.48 -1.39
CA ILE A 58 -32.80 35.72 -1.07
C ILE A 58 -33.76 36.90 -0.88
N LEU A 59 -34.82 36.99 -1.70
CA LEU A 59 -35.86 38.01 -1.58
C LEU A 59 -36.58 37.92 -0.23
N MET A 60 -36.97 36.71 0.18
CA MET A 60 -37.68 36.49 1.45
C MET A 60 -36.79 36.69 2.69
N GLU A 61 -35.47 36.62 2.54
CA GLU A 61 -34.48 36.98 3.59
C GLU A 61 -34.31 38.51 3.74
N GLY A 62 -34.86 39.31 2.82
CA GLY A 62 -34.78 40.78 2.85
C GLY A 62 -33.58 41.36 2.09
N ARG A 63 -32.76 40.54 1.42
CA ARG A 63 -31.61 40.96 0.60
C ARG A 63 -32.06 41.38 -0.80
N THR A 64 -32.83 42.47 -0.86
CA THR A 64 -33.57 42.91 -2.06
C THR A 64 -32.69 43.16 -3.29
N GLN A 65 -31.54 43.82 -3.15
CA GLN A 65 -30.67 44.16 -4.30
C GLN A 65 -30.01 42.93 -4.94
N GLU A 66 -29.61 41.95 -4.15
CA GLU A 66 -29.00 40.71 -4.64
C GLU A 66 -30.05 39.81 -5.27
N ALA A 67 -31.26 39.75 -4.68
CA ALA A 67 -32.39 39.06 -5.28
C ALA A 67 -32.76 39.64 -6.66
N MET A 68 -32.74 40.96 -6.83
CA MET A 68 -33.00 41.59 -8.13
C MET A 68 -31.99 41.17 -9.20
N ARG A 69 -30.69 41.15 -8.87
CA ARG A 69 -29.63 40.73 -9.82
C ARG A 69 -29.79 39.28 -10.27
N GLU A 70 -30.15 38.40 -9.35
CA GLU A 70 -30.36 36.97 -9.64
C GLU A 70 -31.66 36.75 -10.42
N LEU A 71 -32.75 37.44 -10.08
CA LEU A 71 -34.05 37.28 -10.74
C LEU A 71 -34.10 37.90 -12.15
N GLU A 72 -33.38 39.00 -12.41
CA GLU A 72 -33.32 39.62 -13.74
C GLU A 72 -32.65 38.70 -14.78
N GLN A 73 -31.68 37.88 -14.36
CA GLN A 73 -31.02 36.89 -15.24
C GLN A 73 -31.95 35.78 -15.73
N VAL A 74 -33.07 35.55 -15.03
CA VAL A 74 -33.99 34.44 -15.30
C VAL A 74 -35.31 34.92 -15.90
N LYS A 75 -35.54 36.23 -15.90
CA LYS A 75 -36.80 36.88 -16.29
C LYS A 75 -37.31 36.50 -17.69
N ASP A 76 -36.41 36.36 -18.66
CA ASP A 76 -36.78 36.05 -20.05
C ASP A 76 -36.94 34.54 -20.33
N LYS A 77 -36.68 33.67 -19.34
CA LYS A 77 -36.75 32.22 -19.54
C LYS A 77 -38.21 31.73 -19.49
N PRO A 78 -38.70 31.01 -20.52
CA PRO A 78 -40.14 30.76 -20.71
C PRO A 78 -40.79 29.91 -19.61
N THR A 79 -40.01 29.12 -18.85
CA THR A 79 -40.54 28.25 -17.79
C THR A 79 -40.88 28.99 -16.50
N VAL A 80 -40.18 30.09 -16.20
CA VAL A 80 -40.26 30.83 -14.93
C VAL A 80 -40.54 32.33 -15.14
N ALA A 81 -40.67 32.80 -16.38
CA ALA A 81 -40.86 34.22 -16.71
C ALA A 81 -41.98 34.93 -15.92
N ILE A 82 -43.10 34.22 -15.66
CA ILE A 82 -44.21 34.78 -14.87
C ILE A 82 -43.80 34.97 -13.40
N CYS A 83 -43.24 33.92 -12.77
CA CYS A 83 -42.91 33.97 -11.34
C CYS A 83 -41.69 34.84 -11.06
N SER A 84 -40.68 34.88 -11.93
CA SER A 84 -39.53 35.77 -11.82
C SER A 84 -39.93 37.24 -11.95
N SER A 85 -40.79 37.57 -12.91
CA SER A 85 -41.29 38.94 -13.08
C SER A 85 -42.18 39.37 -11.91
N MET A 86 -42.98 38.47 -11.36
CA MET A 86 -43.74 38.73 -10.13
C MET A 86 -42.83 38.91 -8.91
N ALA A 87 -41.79 38.10 -8.78
CA ALA A 87 -40.80 38.23 -7.70
C ALA A 87 -40.01 39.54 -7.79
N LEU A 88 -39.66 40.00 -9.00
CA LEU A 88 -39.06 41.32 -9.21
C LEU A 88 -40.01 42.46 -8.82
N ILE A 89 -41.30 42.36 -9.14
CA ILE A 89 -42.32 43.33 -8.67
C ILE A 89 -42.35 43.38 -7.14
N CYS A 90 -42.31 42.21 -6.48
CA CYS A 90 -42.23 42.14 -5.01
C CYS A 90 -40.93 42.77 -4.48
N ALA A 91 -39.79 42.54 -5.13
CA ALA A 91 -38.51 43.13 -4.76
C ALA A 91 -38.51 44.67 -4.88
N HIS A 92 -39.03 45.23 -5.98
CA HIS A 92 -39.15 46.68 -6.17
C HIS A 92 -40.15 47.35 -5.22
N LYS A 93 -41.13 46.60 -4.70
CA LYS A 93 -42.08 47.07 -3.68
C LYS A 93 -41.53 46.97 -2.25
N GLN A 94 -40.52 46.12 -2.03
CA GLN A 94 -39.85 45.93 -0.74
C GLN A 94 -38.57 46.77 -0.58
N SER A 95 -38.06 47.39 -1.65
CA SER A 95 -36.91 48.30 -1.59
C SER A 95 -37.30 49.66 -1.00
N ASP A 96 -36.35 50.30 -0.29
CA ASP A 96 -36.56 51.61 0.36
C ASP A 96 -36.97 52.72 -0.62
N MET A 97 -36.57 52.60 -1.89
CA MET A 97 -37.00 53.44 -3.01
C MET A 97 -37.83 52.60 -3.98
N ILE A 98 -39.11 52.92 -4.15
CA ILE A 98 -40.01 52.21 -5.06
C ILE A 98 -39.86 52.79 -6.46
N ASP A 99 -39.37 51.97 -7.40
CA ASP A 99 -39.34 52.31 -8.82
C ASP A 99 -40.69 52.00 -9.48
N HIS A 100 -41.58 52.99 -9.49
CA HIS A 100 -42.93 52.87 -10.04
C HIS A 100 -42.95 52.57 -11.56
N GLU A 101 -41.93 53.02 -12.30
CA GLU A 101 -41.83 52.81 -13.75
C GLU A 101 -41.42 51.36 -14.05
N ALA A 102 -40.42 50.84 -13.33
CA ALA A 102 -40.01 49.44 -13.42
C ALA A 102 -41.14 48.47 -13.02
N VAL A 103 -41.90 48.79 -11.95
CA VAL A 103 -43.06 47.99 -11.54
C VAL A 103 -44.15 47.98 -12.63
N ALA A 104 -44.47 49.13 -13.23
CA ALA A 104 -45.47 49.21 -14.30
C ALA A 104 -45.02 48.43 -15.56
N ALA A 105 -43.74 48.50 -15.92
CA ALA A 105 -43.16 47.73 -17.02
C ALA A 105 -43.23 46.21 -16.76
N LEU A 106 -42.91 45.76 -15.55
CA LEU A 106 -43.02 44.34 -15.17
C LEU A 106 -44.48 43.86 -15.14
N GLU A 107 -45.42 44.68 -14.66
CA GLU A 107 -46.86 44.32 -14.62
C GLU A 107 -47.47 44.19 -16.02
N THR A 108 -47.03 45.01 -16.99
CA THR A 108 -47.44 44.87 -18.40
C THR A 108 -46.80 43.64 -19.04
N HIS A 109 -45.55 43.34 -18.70
CA HIS A 109 -44.83 42.15 -19.15
C HIS A 109 -45.51 40.84 -18.67
N VAL A 110 -45.88 40.74 -17.39
CA VAL A 110 -46.64 39.60 -16.84
C VAL A 110 -47.98 39.44 -17.54
N ARG A 111 -48.70 40.54 -17.82
CA ARG A 111 -49.99 40.50 -18.55
C ARG A 111 -49.83 39.97 -19.98
N ASN A 112 -48.74 40.30 -20.66
CA ASN A 112 -48.45 39.83 -22.01
C ASN A 112 -48.08 38.34 -22.02
N ILE A 113 -47.18 37.91 -21.13
CA ILE A 113 -46.79 36.49 -21.01
C ILE A 113 -47.99 35.64 -20.61
N ARG A 114 -48.86 36.12 -19.72
CA ARG A 114 -50.07 35.38 -19.29
C ARG A 114 -51.00 35.02 -20.47
N LYS A 115 -51.01 35.78 -21.57
CA LYS A 115 -51.83 35.48 -22.75
C LYS A 115 -51.27 34.34 -23.59
N THR A 116 -49.94 34.19 -23.62
CA THR A 116 -49.21 33.23 -24.48
C THR A 116 -48.62 32.04 -23.71
N ALA A 117 -48.68 32.05 -22.37
CA ALA A 117 -48.05 31.06 -21.51
C ALA A 117 -48.66 29.65 -21.59
N GLY A 118 -47.79 28.65 -21.66
CA GLY A 118 -48.13 27.23 -21.47
C GLY A 118 -48.25 26.82 -20.00
N GLU A 119 -48.39 25.51 -19.77
CA GLU A 119 -48.69 24.92 -18.45
C GLU A 119 -47.65 25.27 -17.35
N LYS A 120 -46.35 25.13 -17.63
CA LYS A 120 -45.27 25.32 -16.65
C LYS A 120 -45.12 26.75 -16.09
N PRO A 121 -45.04 27.83 -16.91
CA PRO A 121 -45.00 29.19 -16.38
C PRO A 121 -46.27 29.59 -15.61
N LEU A 122 -47.44 29.07 -15.98
CA LEU A 122 -48.67 29.28 -15.20
C LEU A 122 -48.60 28.53 -13.86
N PHE A 123 -48.05 27.32 -13.82
CA PHE A 123 -47.86 26.53 -12.61
C PHE A 123 -46.91 27.22 -11.62
N TYR A 124 -45.71 27.64 -12.05
CA TYR A 124 -44.78 28.35 -11.17
C TYR A 124 -45.29 29.73 -10.74
N GLY A 125 -46.06 30.42 -11.59
CA GLY A 125 -46.76 31.64 -11.21
C GLY A 125 -47.83 31.42 -10.12
N ALA A 126 -48.63 30.36 -10.26
CA ALA A 126 -49.61 29.97 -9.24
C ALA A 126 -48.93 29.55 -7.92
N LEU A 127 -47.86 28.78 -8.00
CA LEU A 127 -47.07 28.32 -6.86
C LEU A 127 -46.45 29.49 -6.09
N PHE A 128 -45.87 30.46 -6.78
CA PHE A 128 -45.32 31.68 -6.18
C PHE A 128 -46.40 32.48 -5.43
N LEU A 129 -47.56 32.68 -6.04
CA LEU A 129 -48.69 33.38 -5.41
C LEU A 129 -49.22 32.64 -4.19
N TRP A 130 -49.28 31.30 -4.24
CA TRP A 130 -49.67 30.46 -3.10
C TRP A 130 -48.66 30.56 -1.95
N LEU A 131 -47.35 30.50 -2.23
CA LEU A 131 -46.30 30.63 -1.21
C LEU A 131 -46.28 32.03 -0.55
N LEU A 132 -46.74 33.07 -1.25
CA LEU A 132 -46.96 34.42 -0.68
C LEU A 132 -48.29 34.57 0.09
N GLY A 133 -49.16 33.55 0.08
CA GLY A 133 -50.47 33.57 0.74
C GLY A 133 -51.60 34.20 -0.07
N HIS A 134 -51.40 34.53 -1.35
CA HIS A 134 -52.43 35.07 -2.25
C HIS A 134 -53.24 33.95 -2.93
N VAL A 135 -54.07 33.27 -2.14
CA VAL A 135 -54.79 32.05 -2.53
C VAL A 135 -55.74 32.26 -3.70
N ASP A 136 -56.53 33.34 -3.72
CA ASP A 136 -57.53 33.58 -4.78
C ASP A 136 -56.89 33.84 -6.15
N LYS A 137 -55.81 34.62 -6.16
CA LYS A 137 -55.03 34.86 -7.38
C LYS A 137 -54.34 33.58 -7.85
N ALA A 138 -53.92 32.69 -6.95
CA ALA A 138 -53.36 31.40 -7.33
C ALA A 138 -54.42 30.50 -8.00
N LYS A 139 -55.66 30.47 -7.46
CA LYS A 139 -56.79 29.73 -8.04
C LYS A 139 -57.07 30.12 -9.50
N ASP A 140 -57.05 31.42 -9.82
CA ASP A 140 -57.23 31.90 -11.20
C ASP A 140 -56.21 31.32 -12.20
N TYR A 141 -54.96 31.13 -11.77
CA TYR A 141 -53.92 30.55 -12.61
C TYR A 141 -54.09 29.03 -12.72
N ILE A 142 -54.46 28.37 -11.63
CA ILE A 142 -54.73 26.91 -11.58
C ILE A 142 -55.93 26.55 -12.46
N ASP A 143 -57.04 27.29 -12.37
CA ASP A 143 -58.22 27.05 -13.19
C ASP A 143 -57.94 27.33 -14.67
N LYS A 144 -57.01 28.24 -14.99
CA LYS A 144 -56.52 28.43 -16.35
C LYS A 144 -55.69 27.24 -16.83
N ILE A 145 -54.83 26.65 -15.98
CA ILE A 145 -54.09 25.41 -16.29
C ILE A 145 -55.07 24.27 -16.57
N LEU A 146 -56.05 24.05 -15.70
CA LEU A 146 -57.02 22.95 -15.85
C LEU A 146 -57.99 23.14 -17.03
N LYS A 147 -58.20 24.37 -17.49
CA LYS A 147 -58.91 24.68 -18.75
C LYS A 147 -58.08 24.34 -19.99
N ILE A 148 -56.76 24.51 -19.93
CA ILE A 148 -55.82 24.20 -21.02
C ILE A 148 -55.55 22.69 -21.08
N SER A 149 -55.31 22.04 -19.94
CA SER A 149 -55.04 20.61 -19.81
C SER A 149 -55.84 20.01 -18.64
N LYS A 150 -57.00 19.42 -18.95
CA LYS A 150 -57.88 18.78 -17.93
C LYS A 150 -57.23 17.61 -17.18
N SER A 151 -56.15 17.02 -17.71
CA SER A 151 -55.42 15.90 -17.14
C SER A 151 -54.04 16.29 -16.57
N SER A 152 -53.76 17.57 -16.33
CA SER A 152 -52.50 18.00 -15.73
C SER A 152 -52.38 17.48 -14.29
N LYS A 153 -51.33 16.69 -14.03
CA LYS A 153 -51.01 16.16 -12.70
C LYS A 153 -50.52 17.27 -11.76
N GLU A 154 -49.59 18.11 -12.23
CA GLU A 154 -48.99 19.21 -11.45
C GLU A 154 -50.05 20.26 -11.06
N GLY A 155 -50.92 20.64 -12.00
CA GLY A 155 -52.03 21.57 -11.74
C GLY A 155 -53.07 21.01 -10.77
N SER A 156 -53.38 19.71 -10.85
CA SER A 156 -54.30 19.05 -9.91
C SER A 156 -53.71 18.96 -8.51
N ILE A 157 -52.45 18.56 -8.37
CA ILE A 157 -51.79 18.49 -7.05
C ILE A 157 -51.75 19.88 -6.41
N LEU A 158 -51.37 20.92 -7.15
CA LEU A 158 -51.35 22.30 -6.63
C LEU A 158 -52.76 22.80 -6.26
N LYS A 159 -53.78 22.42 -7.01
CA LYS A 159 -55.19 22.68 -6.64
C LYS A 159 -55.55 22.03 -5.30
N GLY A 160 -55.13 20.77 -5.09
CA GLY A 160 -55.30 20.08 -3.82
C GLY A 160 -54.64 20.80 -2.63
N TRP A 161 -53.43 21.35 -2.81
CA TRP A 161 -52.75 22.16 -1.79
C TRP A 161 -53.45 23.49 -1.49
N VAL A 162 -54.03 24.13 -2.51
CA VAL A 162 -54.76 25.40 -2.40
C VAL A 162 -56.13 25.20 -1.73
N ASP A 163 -56.88 24.18 -2.15
CA ASP A 163 -58.23 23.90 -1.65
C ASP A 163 -58.25 23.42 -0.19
N MET A 164 -57.16 22.80 0.28
CA MET A 164 -56.99 22.40 1.69
C MET A 164 -57.03 23.58 2.66
N ASN A 165 -56.59 24.77 2.24
CA ASN A 165 -56.56 25.99 3.06
C ASN A 165 -57.73 26.95 2.72
N SER A 166 -58.71 26.52 1.92
CA SER A 166 -59.87 27.33 1.54
C SER A 166 -60.87 27.50 2.68
N GLU A 167 -61.61 28.61 2.72
CA GLU A 167 -62.69 28.86 3.71
C GLU A 167 -63.92 27.95 3.49
N ASP A 168 -64.09 27.41 2.28
CA ASP A 168 -65.19 26.51 1.92
C ASP A 168 -64.96 25.06 2.38
N ALA A 169 -65.83 24.54 3.25
CA ALA A 169 -65.76 23.17 3.77
C ALA A 169 -65.85 22.09 2.69
N PHE A 170 -66.63 22.34 1.62
CA PHE A 170 -66.76 21.42 0.49
C PHE A 170 -65.47 21.31 -0.33
N GLN A 171 -64.77 22.44 -0.54
CA GLN A 171 -63.48 22.45 -1.25
C GLN A 171 -62.39 21.77 -0.43
N ARG A 172 -62.35 22.02 0.89
CA ARG A 172 -61.43 21.33 1.80
C ARG A 172 -61.59 19.81 1.73
N ASN A 173 -62.82 19.30 1.80
CA ASN A 173 -63.06 17.85 1.77
C ASN A 173 -62.73 17.20 0.42
N ASN A 174 -62.84 17.93 -0.68
CA ASN A 174 -62.51 17.44 -2.03
C ASN A 174 -61.03 17.56 -2.39
N ALA A 175 -60.22 18.24 -1.57
CA ALA A 175 -58.78 18.45 -1.82
C ALA A 175 -58.01 17.12 -1.99
N ILE A 176 -58.40 16.07 -1.25
CA ILE A 176 -57.75 14.75 -1.32
C ILE A 176 -57.85 14.09 -2.71
N CYS A 177 -58.96 14.30 -3.43
CA CYS A 177 -59.16 13.78 -4.78
C CYS A 177 -58.17 14.38 -5.79
N TYR A 178 -57.77 15.63 -5.57
CA TYR A 178 -56.82 16.35 -6.41
C TYR A 178 -55.36 16.03 -6.04
N LEU A 179 -55.08 15.71 -4.77
CA LEU A 179 -53.75 15.34 -4.27
C LEU A 179 -53.29 13.94 -4.75
N ASP A 180 -54.21 13.03 -5.08
CA ASP A 180 -53.91 11.70 -5.63
C ASP A 180 -53.57 11.72 -7.15
N GLY A 181 -53.59 12.89 -7.81
CA GLY A 181 -53.08 13.05 -9.18
C GLY A 181 -53.73 12.15 -10.25
N GLY A 182 -55.01 11.79 -10.07
CA GLY A 182 -55.78 10.97 -11.03
C GLY A 182 -55.70 9.44 -10.82
N GLY A 183 -55.09 8.94 -9.74
CA GLY A 183 -55.14 7.51 -9.41
C GLY A 183 -54.66 7.16 -8.00
N GLN A 184 -55.19 6.08 -7.41
CA GLN A 184 -54.93 5.65 -6.02
C GLN A 184 -53.46 5.24 -5.72
N HIS A 185 -52.59 5.20 -6.73
CA HIS A 185 -51.18 4.77 -6.62
C HIS A 185 -50.16 5.79 -7.15
N SER A 186 -50.50 7.09 -7.20
CA SER A 186 -49.49 8.11 -7.53
C SER A 186 -48.36 8.10 -6.50
N ARG A 187 -47.12 7.89 -6.96
CA ARG A 187 -45.89 7.95 -6.15
C ARG A 187 -45.27 9.35 -6.12
N ASP A 188 -46.01 10.38 -6.55
CA ASP A 188 -45.51 11.75 -6.57
C ASP A 188 -45.32 12.29 -5.14
N VAL A 189 -44.07 12.53 -4.75
CA VAL A 189 -43.68 12.95 -3.39
C VAL A 189 -44.41 14.23 -2.95
N PHE A 190 -44.55 15.21 -3.84
CA PHE A 190 -45.25 16.46 -3.55
C PHE A 190 -46.76 16.27 -3.29
N GLY A 191 -47.41 15.31 -3.95
CA GLY A 191 -48.81 14.95 -3.68
C GLY A 191 -48.98 14.17 -2.38
N MET A 192 -48.09 13.20 -2.13
CA MET A 192 -48.08 12.42 -0.88
C MET A 192 -47.86 13.31 0.36
N MET A 193 -46.98 14.31 0.28
CA MET A 193 -46.81 15.30 1.35
C MET A 193 -48.08 16.10 1.62
N GLY A 194 -48.81 16.48 0.56
CA GLY A 194 -50.09 17.18 0.67
C GLY A 194 -51.15 16.31 1.33
N LYS A 195 -51.20 15.02 0.97
CA LYS A 195 -52.10 14.04 1.57
C LYS A 195 -51.81 13.81 3.05
N ALA A 196 -50.54 13.67 3.41
CA ALA A 196 -50.12 13.57 4.80
C ALA A 196 -50.52 14.81 5.61
N LYS A 197 -50.32 16.02 5.05
CA LYS A 197 -50.73 17.29 5.69
C LYS A 197 -52.25 17.44 5.80
N TYR A 198 -52.98 17.02 4.77
CA TYR A 198 -54.44 16.99 4.76
C TYR A 198 -54.99 16.11 5.88
N PHE A 199 -54.44 14.91 6.05
CA PHE A 199 -54.81 14.02 7.14
C PHE A 199 -54.45 14.59 8.52
N MET A 200 -53.33 15.31 8.65
CA MET A 200 -53.00 16.02 9.89
C MET A 200 -54.02 17.12 10.22
N ASN A 201 -54.44 17.92 9.24
CA ASN A 201 -55.43 18.99 9.43
C ASN A 201 -56.83 18.46 9.79
N GLN A 202 -57.15 17.24 9.34
CA GLN A 202 -58.40 16.53 9.67
C GLN A 202 -58.31 15.70 10.96
N HIS A 203 -57.21 15.79 11.72
CA HIS A 203 -56.91 14.97 12.92
C HIS A 203 -56.88 13.45 12.67
N ASN A 204 -56.77 12.99 11.43
CA ASN A 204 -56.59 11.58 11.08
C ASN A 204 -55.10 11.21 11.07
N PHE A 205 -54.52 11.06 12.26
CA PHE A 205 -53.08 10.85 12.41
C PHE A 205 -52.60 9.48 11.90
N THR A 206 -53.43 8.43 11.99
CA THR A 206 -53.09 7.09 11.49
C THR A 206 -52.96 7.06 9.97
N GLY A 207 -53.86 7.75 9.25
CA GLY A 207 -53.77 7.90 7.80
C GLY A 207 -52.55 8.73 7.38
N SER A 208 -52.23 9.78 8.15
CA SER A 208 -51.02 10.57 7.93
C SER A 208 -49.75 9.75 8.15
N GLN A 209 -49.69 8.95 9.22
CA GLN A 209 -48.53 8.09 9.55
C GLN A 209 -48.25 7.06 8.46
N GLN A 210 -49.30 6.44 7.90
CA GLN A 210 -49.14 5.50 6.78
C GLN A 210 -48.53 6.18 5.55
N VAL A 211 -49.02 7.37 5.19
CA VAL A 211 -48.51 8.12 4.03
C VAL A 211 -47.07 8.60 4.28
N VAL A 212 -46.75 9.07 5.49
CA VAL A 212 -45.39 9.49 5.85
C VAL A 212 -44.42 8.30 5.86
N ASN A 213 -44.82 7.16 6.42
CA ASN A 213 -44.01 5.94 6.38
C ASN A 213 -43.82 5.45 4.93
N GLN A 214 -44.82 5.61 4.07
CA GLN A 214 -44.67 5.35 2.63
C GLN A 214 -43.66 6.31 1.98
N ILE A 215 -43.63 7.60 2.34
CA ILE A 215 -42.62 8.55 1.87
C ILE A 215 -41.22 8.13 2.34
N VAL A 216 -41.04 7.81 3.62
CA VAL A 216 -39.74 7.44 4.19
C VAL A 216 -39.24 6.08 3.69
N THR A 217 -40.12 5.11 3.47
CA THR A 217 -39.75 3.79 2.90
C THR A 217 -39.47 3.86 1.41
N SER A 218 -40.14 4.75 0.66
CA SER A 218 -39.87 4.95 -0.77
C SER A 218 -38.65 5.83 -1.02
N HIS A 219 -38.36 6.78 -0.11
CA HIS A 219 -37.27 7.75 -0.21
C HIS A 219 -36.67 7.99 1.18
N SER A 220 -35.73 7.14 1.60
CA SER A 220 -35.08 7.22 2.93
C SER A 220 -34.35 8.54 3.17
N ASP A 221 -33.79 9.12 2.11
CA ASP A 221 -32.87 10.27 2.19
C ASP A 221 -33.60 11.61 1.96
N PHE A 222 -34.94 11.59 1.93
CA PHE A 222 -35.76 12.78 1.69
C PHE A 222 -36.03 13.56 2.99
N LEU A 223 -35.18 14.58 3.26
CA LEU A 223 -35.23 15.42 4.47
C LEU A 223 -36.65 15.97 4.82
N PRO A 224 -37.42 16.53 3.86
CA PRO A 224 -38.77 17.02 4.16
C PRO A 224 -39.74 15.92 4.63
N GLY A 225 -39.53 14.67 4.22
CA GLY A 225 -40.31 13.52 4.67
C GLY A 225 -40.07 13.20 6.14
N LEU A 226 -38.81 13.22 6.59
CA LEU A 226 -38.43 13.06 7.99
C LEU A 226 -38.92 14.23 8.85
N MET A 227 -38.83 15.47 8.35
CA MET A 227 -39.40 16.64 9.05
C MET A 227 -40.92 16.56 9.19
N LEU A 228 -41.62 16.05 8.17
CA LEU A 228 -43.06 15.84 8.24
C LEU A 228 -43.43 14.73 9.24
N LYS A 229 -42.60 13.67 9.32
CA LYS A 229 -42.71 12.61 10.34
C LYS A 229 -42.53 13.14 11.75
N MET A 230 -41.51 13.97 11.96
CA MET A 230 -41.28 14.64 13.25
C MET A 230 -42.47 15.52 13.64
N LYS A 231 -43.02 16.33 12.71
CA LYS A 231 -44.22 17.15 12.97
C LYS A 231 -45.46 16.32 13.29
N LEU A 232 -45.60 15.15 12.66
CA LEU A 232 -46.69 14.22 12.94
C LEU A 232 -46.59 13.67 14.36
N PHE A 233 -45.41 13.24 14.80
CA PHE A 233 -45.20 12.75 16.16
C PHE A 233 -45.35 13.86 17.22
N LEU A 234 -44.91 15.08 16.91
CA LEU A 234 -45.18 16.26 17.75
C LEU A 234 -46.68 16.61 17.83
N ALA A 235 -47.47 16.30 16.80
CA ALA A 235 -48.92 16.48 16.83
C ALA A 235 -49.62 15.34 17.59
N LEU A 236 -49.07 14.12 17.54
CA LEU A 236 -49.49 12.94 18.30
C LEU A 236 -49.04 12.97 19.77
N GLN A 237 -48.16 13.90 20.15
CA GLN A 237 -47.51 13.97 21.47
C GLN A 237 -46.66 12.73 21.80
N ASP A 238 -46.17 12.01 20.77
CA ASP A 238 -45.25 10.89 20.92
C ASP A 238 -43.81 11.42 20.90
N TRP A 239 -43.29 11.73 22.09
CA TRP A 239 -42.02 12.42 22.27
C TRP A 239 -40.82 11.51 21.96
N GLU A 240 -40.87 10.23 22.31
CA GLU A 240 -39.80 9.26 22.03
C GLU A 240 -39.59 9.13 20.52
N GLN A 241 -40.67 8.90 19.76
CA GLN A 241 -40.55 8.78 18.30
C GLN A 241 -40.21 10.10 17.62
N ALA A 242 -40.65 11.24 18.18
CA ALA A 242 -40.26 12.55 17.67
C ALA A 242 -38.75 12.80 17.85
N LEU A 243 -38.20 12.47 19.02
CA LEU A 243 -36.77 12.60 19.32
C LEU A 243 -35.93 11.64 18.47
N ASP A 244 -36.36 10.38 18.31
CA ASP A 244 -35.66 9.43 17.45
C ASP A 244 -35.66 9.89 15.99
N THR A 245 -36.77 10.43 15.49
CA THR A 245 -36.78 11.02 14.14
C THR A 245 -35.92 12.28 14.02
N ALA A 246 -35.75 13.06 15.09
CA ALA A 246 -34.86 14.23 15.11
C ALA A 246 -33.38 13.80 15.11
N ARG A 247 -33.04 12.73 15.84
CA ARG A 247 -31.71 12.11 15.81
C ARG A 247 -31.43 11.46 14.46
N ASP A 248 -32.40 10.76 13.87
CA ASP A 248 -32.30 10.24 12.50
C ASP A 248 -32.07 11.37 11.47
N LEU A 249 -32.74 12.51 11.63
CA LEU A 249 -32.55 13.70 10.79
C LEU A 249 -31.12 14.26 10.89
N TYR A 250 -30.58 14.30 12.11
CA TYR A 250 -29.21 14.73 12.37
C TYR A 250 -28.20 13.73 11.79
N MET A 251 -28.43 12.43 11.98
CA MET A 251 -27.56 11.36 11.50
C MET A 251 -27.55 11.21 9.97
N THR A 252 -28.71 11.36 9.33
CA THR A 252 -28.83 11.30 7.85
C THR A 252 -28.15 12.46 7.15
N THR A 253 -27.89 13.57 7.84
CA THR A 253 -27.26 14.77 7.26
C THR A 253 -25.80 14.95 7.62
N CYS A 254 -25.20 13.99 8.31
CA CYS A 254 -23.84 14.00 8.87
C CYS A 254 -23.60 15.21 9.81
N GLY A 255 -23.19 14.91 11.05
CA GLY A 255 -23.00 15.90 12.10
C GLY A 255 -22.11 17.05 11.66
N GLY A 256 -22.69 18.24 11.47
CA GLY A 256 -21.91 19.43 11.11
C GLY A 256 -22.66 20.54 10.40
N ASN A 257 -23.86 20.32 9.86
CA ASN A 257 -24.58 21.40 9.19
C ASN A 257 -25.21 22.37 10.22
N PRO A 258 -24.65 23.58 10.44
CA PRO A 258 -25.06 24.46 11.54
C PRO A 258 -26.50 24.94 11.39
N GLU A 259 -27.03 24.90 10.15
CA GLU A 259 -28.35 25.40 9.80
C GLU A 259 -29.47 24.41 10.17
N ILE A 260 -29.19 23.10 10.12
CA ILE A 260 -30.12 22.05 10.57
C ILE A 260 -30.15 22.00 12.11
N LEU A 261 -29.02 22.24 12.76
CA LEU A 261 -28.96 22.41 14.22
C LEU A 261 -29.79 23.62 14.67
N GLN A 262 -29.67 24.75 13.96
CA GLN A 262 -30.52 25.92 14.20
C GLN A 262 -32.00 25.66 13.92
N LEU A 263 -32.32 24.80 12.95
CA LEU A 263 -33.68 24.39 12.64
C LEU A 263 -34.31 23.51 13.72
N LEU A 264 -33.55 22.56 14.27
CA LEU A 264 -34.01 21.62 15.31
C LEU A 264 -34.23 22.30 16.68
N THR A 265 -33.55 23.43 16.93
CA THR A 265 -33.62 24.14 18.22
C THR A 265 -35.02 24.72 18.52
N PRO A 266 -35.69 25.47 17.62
CA PRO A 266 -37.07 25.90 17.84
C PRO A 266 -38.09 24.76 17.92
N PHE A 267 -37.84 23.62 17.27
CA PHE A 267 -38.74 22.46 17.33
C PHE A 267 -38.67 21.77 18.69
N THR A 268 -37.47 21.60 19.23
CA THR A 268 -37.23 21.04 20.56
C THR A 268 -37.69 22.00 21.66
N GLU A 269 -37.51 23.32 21.51
CA GLU A 269 -38.11 24.33 22.39
C GLU A 269 -39.63 24.26 22.44
N ARG A 270 -40.29 24.06 21.28
CA ARG A 270 -41.75 23.86 21.19
C ARG A 270 -42.19 22.52 21.76
N ALA A 271 -41.35 21.49 21.70
CA ALA A 271 -41.62 20.22 22.35
C ALA A 271 -41.56 20.37 23.87
N TYR A 272 -40.54 21.06 24.39
CA TYR A 272 -40.40 21.34 25.81
C TYR A 272 -41.51 22.23 26.36
N SER A 273 -41.94 23.28 25.62
CA SER A 273 -43.04 24.16 26.08
C SER A 273 -44.39 23.44 26.19
N LYS A 274 -44.58 22.35 25.45
CA LYS A 274 -45.76 21.48 25.55
C LYS A 274 -45.64 20.42 26.66
N ALA A 275 -44.42 20.05 27.05
CA ALA A 275 -44.14 19.05 28.08
C ALA A 275 -42.93 19.45 28.96
N PRO A 276 -43.08 20.45 29.85
CA PRO A 276 -41.97 21.03 30.62
C PRO A 276 -41.40 20.12 31.72
N GLY A 277 -41.94 18.90 31.89
CA GLY A 277 -41.48 17.92 32.88
C GLY A 277 -40.79 16.69 32.29
N ASN A 278 -40.44 16.71 30.99
CA ASN A 278 -39.75 15.59 30.35
C ASN A 278 -38.23 15.82 30.33
N ALA A 279 -37.49 15.04 31.11
CA ALA A 279 -36.02 15.13 31.22
C ALA A 279 -35.31 14.82 29.90
N ASP A 280 -35.83 13.91 29.07
CA ASP A 280 -35.20 13.53 27.79
C ASP A 280 -35.22 14.66 26.77
N VAL A 281 -36.29 15.46 26.76
CA VAL A 281 -36.42 16.63 25.87
C VAL A 281 -35.47 17.75 26.32
N ALA A 282 -35.33 17.95 27.64
CA ALA A 282 -34.36 18.91 28.20
C ALA A 282 -32.91 18.49 27.93
N ASN A 283 -32.61 17.18 28.02
CA ASN A 283 -31.31 16.62 27.70
C ASN A 283 -30.94 16.80 26.22
N GLU A 284 -31.88 16.52 25.31
CA GLU A 284 -31.68 16.73 23.87
C GLU A 284 -31.51 18.21 23.50
N MET A 285 -32.19 19.13 24.20
CA MET A 285 -31.96 20.56 24.06
C MET A 285 -30.53 20.96 24.49
N GLY A 286 -30.06 20.41 25.62
CA GLY A 286 -28.68 20.54 26.05
C GLY A 286 -27.67 20.02 25.02
N TYR A 287 -27.98 18.88 24.40
CA TYR A 287 -27.15 18.26 23.36
C TYR A 287 -27.05 19.13 22.10
N LEU A 288 -28.17 19.59 21.55
CA LEU A 288 -28.19 20.46 20.37
C LEU A 288 -27.45 21.78 20.59
N LEU A 289 -27.60 22.40 21.77
CA LEU A 289 -26.90 23.64 22.11
C LEU A 289 -25.41 23.43 22.34
N SER A 290 -25.02 22.27 22.89
CA SER A 290 -23.61 21.86 23.00
C SER A 290 -22.97 21.75 21.61
N LEU A 291 -23.69 21.17 20.64
CA LEU A 291 -23.23 21.08 19.24
C LEU A 291 -23.11 22.45 18.56
N GLN A 292 -23.96 23.42 18.95
CA GLN A 292 -23.84 24.82 18.51
C GLN A 292 -22.74 25.61 19.22
N LYS A 293 -21.95 24.97 20.09
CA LYS A 293 -20.90 25.59 20.93
C LYS A 293 -21.44 26.66 21.89
N LYS A 294 -22.73 26.63 22.21
CA LYS A 294 -23.35 27.50 23.23
C LYS A 294 -23.31 26.82 24.60
N THR A 295 -22.09 26.58 25.11
CA THR A 295 -21.82 25.78 26.32
C THR A 295 -22.58 26.26 27.56
N LYS A 296 -22.69 27.58 27.77
CA LYS A 296 -23.42 28.18 28.91
C LYS A 296 -24.91 27.93 28.88
N GLU A 297 -25.54 27.96 27.69
CA GLU A 297 -26.96 27.66 27.55
C GLU A 297 -27.20 26.16 27.68
N ALA A 298 -26.34 25.33 27.08
CA ALA A 298 -26.38 23.88 27.20
C ALA A 298 -26.27 23.41 28.67
N THR A 299 -25.36 24.01 29.45
CA THR A 299 -25.17 23.72 30.88
C THR A 299 -26.45 23.94 31.68
N ARG A 300 -27.21 25.01 31.38
CA ARG A 300 -28.51 25.28 32.02
C ARG A 300 -29.56 24.22 31.68
N TRP A 301 -29.58 23.77 30.43
CA TRP A 301 -30.53 22.74 30.00
C TRP A 301 -30.20 21.37 30.58
N TYR A 302 -28.92 21.00 30.65
CA TYR A 302 -28.48 19.79 31.34
C TYR A 302 -28.77 19.84 32.85
N SER A 303 -28.59 20.98 33.52
CA SER A 303 -28.98 21.12 34.92
C SER A 303 -30.49 20.99 35.11
N THR A 304 -31.31 21.58 34.21
CA THR A 304 -32.77 21.41 34.28
C THR A 304 -33.20 19.96 34.04
N ALA A 305 -32.49 19.22 33.18
CA ALA A 305 -32.76 17.80 32.97
C ALA A 305 -32.44 16.97 34.23
N LEU A 306 -31.35 17.30 34.94
CA LEU A 306 -30.96 16.64 36.19
C LEU A 306 -31.85 17.03 37.38
N ASP A 307 -32.41 18.24 37.40
CA ASP A 307 -33.40 18.65 38.40
C ASP A 307 -34.71 17.86 38.26
N ILE A 308 -35.05 17.45 37.03
CA ILE A 308 -36.23 16.61 36.73
C ILE A 308 -35.92 15.13 36.97
N ASP A 309 -34.78 14.64 36.48
CA ASP A 309 -34.30 13.28 36.70
C ASP A 309 -32.83 13.27 37.18
N THR A 310 -32.68 13.19 38.50
CA THR A 310 -31.38 13.13 39.18
C THR A 310 -30.53 11.89 38.81
N SER A 311 -31.13 10.87 38.17
CA SER A 311 -30.45 9.63 37.78
C SER A 311 -30.05 9.59 36.30
N SER A 312 -30.33 10.65 35.54
CA SER A 312 -30.06 10.72 34.09
C SER A 312 -28.56 10.79 33.79
N VAL A 313 -27.99 9.64 33.42
CA VAL A 313 -26.59 9.48 33.02
C VAL A 313 -26.23 10.35 31.81
N PRO A 314 -27.05 10.43 30.73
CA PRO A 314 -26.74 11.25 29.56
C PRO A 314 -26.69 12.75 29.87
N ALA A 315 -27.58 13.25 30.74
CA ALA A 315 -27.59 14.66 31.13
C ALA A 315 -26.37 15.03 31.97
N LEU A 316 -25.94 14.15 32.87
CA LEU A 316 -24.72 14.34 33.66
C LEU A 316 -23.45 14.26 32.80
N ALA A 317 -23.39 13.32 31.85
CA ALA A 317 -22.29 13.24 30.89
C ALA A 317 -22.20 14.48 30.00
N GLY A 318 -23.33 14.98 29.51
CA GLY A 318 -23.43 16.23 28.74
C GLY A 318 -22.99 17.47 29.53
N LEU A 319 -23.33 17.54 30.82
CA LEU A 319 -22.90 18.60 31.74
C LEU A 319 -21.38 18.60 31.93
N ILE A 320 -20.79 17.44 32.23
CA ILE A 320 -19.34 17.26 32.39
C ILE A 320 -18.62 17.68 31.10
N ARG A 321 -19.15 17.31 29.93
CA ARG A 321 -18.59 17.71 28.63
C ARG A 321 -18.56 19.23 28.47
N CYS A 322 -19.65 19.93 28.84
CA CYS A 322 -19.70 21.39 28.81
C CYS A 322 -18.70 22.03 29.78
N GLN A 323 -18.57 21.49 31.00
CA GLN A 323 -17.59 21.97 31.99
C GLN A 323 -16.14 21.77 31.55
N LEU A 324 -15.83 20.65 30.88
CA LEU A 324 -14.52 20.39 30.27
C LEU A 324 -14.21 21.38 29.14
N MET A 325 -15.22 21.78 28.36
CA MET A 325 -15.08 22.78 27.31
C MET A 325 -14.85 24.19 27.86
N ASP A 326 -15.55 24.55 28.95
CA ASP A 326 -15.42 25.85 29.64
C ASP A 326 -14.19 25.92 30.58
N GLY A 327 -13.44 24.83 30.73
CA GLY A 327 -12.19 24.78 31.51
C GLY A 327 -12.37 24.58 33.02
N GLN A 328 -13.56 24.19 33.48
CA GLN A 328 -13.88 23.94 34.89
C GLN A 328 -13.47 22.52 35.33
N LEU A 329 -12.15 22.26 35.33
CA LEU A 329 -11.57 20.91 35.52
C LEU A 329 -11.77 20.30 36.91
N GLN A 330 -12.06 21.11 37.93
CA GLN A 330 -12.29 20.66 39.30
C GLN A 330 -13.72 20.10 39.45
N GLU A 331 -14.71 20.84 38.95
CA GLU A 331 -16.12 20.46 38.99
C GLU A 331 -16.38 19.23 38.12
N ALA A 332 -15.81 19.20 36.91
CA ALA A 332 -15.91 18.07 36.00
C ALA A 332 -15.32 16.78 36.62
N ALA A 333 -14.24 16.88 37.40
CA ALA A 333 -13.65 15.72 38.08
C ALA A 333 -14.52 15.19 39.22
N ASN A 334 -15.07 16.09 40.05
CA ASN A 334 -15.95 15.70 41.15
C ASN A 334 -17.24 15.04 40.61
N GLN A 335 -17.79 15.57 39.51
CA GLN A 335 -18.97 14.98 38.86
C GLN A 335 -18.65 13.65 38.16
N LEU A 336 -17.45 13.48 37.59
CA LEU A 336 -16.98 12.20 37.05
C LEU A 336 -16.78 11.13 38.13
N GLU A 337 -16.29 11.50 39.32
CA GLU A 337 -16.18 10.58 40.46
C GLU A 337 -17.55 10.13 40.95
N PHE A 338 -18.51 11.06 41.07
CA PHE A 338 -19.89 10.74 41.41
C PHE A 338 -20.53 9.78 40.39
N LEU A 339 -20.35 10.04 39.09
CA LEU A 339 -20.85 9.16 38.02
C LEU A 339 -20.23 7.75 38.09
N ARG A 340 -18.95 7.66 38.48
CA ARG A 340 -18.24 6.39 38.66
C ARG A 340 -18.79 5.57 39.82
N GLU A 341 -19.12 6.20 40.94
CA GLU A 341 -19.75 5.53 42.08
C GLU A 341 -21.13 4.95 41.73
N ILE A 342 -21.91 5.67 40.92
CA ILE A 342 -23.20 5.19 40.41
C ILE A 342 -23.02 3.99 39.45
N HIS A 343 -22.02 4.04 38.55
CA HIS A 343 -21.79 3.03 37.50
C HIS A 343 -21.09 1.74 37.94
N GLN A 344 -20.52 1.66 39.16
CA GLN A 344 -19.96 0.41 39.70
C GLN A 344 -20.99 -0.74 39.76
N SER A 345 -22.30 -0.42 39.69
CA SER A 345 -23.41 -1.38 39.70
C SER A 345 -23.92 -1.83 38.33
N ILE A 346 -23.67 -1.08 37.24
CA ILE A 346 -24.31 -1.27 35.92
C ILE A 346 -23.29 -1.61 34.80
N GLY A 347 -22.00 -1.35 35.01
CA GLY A 347 -20.90 -1.59 34.05
C GLY A 347 -20.34 -0.29 33.45
N GLN A 348 -19.09 -0.30 32.96
CA GLN A 348 -18.42 0.90 32.42
C GLN A 348 -18.98 1.29 31.03
N SER A 349 -19.34 2.56 30.83
CA SER A 349 -19.79 3.10 29.55
C SER A 349 -18.64 3.76 28.77
N ALA A 350 -18.63 3.61 27.45
CA ALA A 350 -17.60 4.16 26.56
C ALA A 350 -17.45 5.69 26.69
N GLU A 351 -18.58 6.40 26.80
CA GLU A 351 -18.62 7.86 26.92
C GLU A 351 -17.99 8.38 28.23
N LEU A 352 -18.15 7.65 29.33
CA LEU A 352 -17.55 8.01 30.61
C LEU A 352 -16.03 7.87 30.60
N VAL A 353 -15.52 6.79 30.01
CA VAL A 353 -14.07 6.57 29.86
C VAL A 353 -13.46 7.61 28.91
N LEU A 354 -14.20 8.05 27.88
CA LEU A 354 -13.79 9.15 27.01
C LEU A 354 -13.71 10.49 27.77
N LEU A 355 -14.71 10.84 28.59
CA LEU A 355 -14.68 12.07 29.39
C LEU A 355 -13.53 12.07 30.40
N GLN A 356 -13.14 10.91 30.95
CA GLN A 356 -11.94 10.76 31.76
C GLN A 356 -10.66 11.00 30.96
N ALA A 357 -10.56 10.42 29.75
CA ALA A 357 -9.42 10.67 28.87
C ALA A 357 -9.28 12.16 28.52
N LEU A 358 -10.40 12.84 28.24
CA LEU A 358 -10.43 14.28 27.96
C LEU A 358 -10.04 15.15 29.17
N LEU A 359 -10.47 14.79 30.38
CA LEU A 359 -10.05 15.45 31.63
C LEU A 359 -8.54 15.30 31.86
N VAL A 360 -8.00 14.08 31.68
CA VAL A 360 -6.57 13.76 31.81
C VAL A 360 -5.75 14.57 30.80
N HIS A 361 -6.23 14.67 29.56
CA HIS A 361 -5.62 15.48 28.52
C HIS A 361 -5.61 16.98 28.88
N LYS A 362 -6.75 17.53 29.31
CA LYS A 362 -6.87 18.94 29.71
C LYS A 362 -6.05 19.30 30.96
N ARG A 363 -5.74 18.32 31.82
CA ARG A 363 -4.84 18.47 32.97
C ARG A 363 -3.34 18.37 32.61
N GLY A 364 -3.00 18.15 31.34
CA GLY A 364 -1.61 18.08 30.87
C GLY A 364 -0.89 16.78 31.22
N ALA A 365 -1.61 15.74 31.63
CA ALA A 365 -1.01 14.43 31.88
C ALA A 365 -0.61 13.75 30.56
N GLY A 366 0.58 13.14 30.54
CA GLY A 366 1.20 12.61 29.32
C GLY A 366 0.40 11.53 28.60
N LEU A 367 0.66 11.40 27.29
CA LEU A 367 0.07 10.42 26.33
C LEU A 367 -0.03 8.98 26.86
N ALA A 368 0.83 8.59 27.80
CA ALA A 368 0.88 7.27 28.41
C ALA A 368 -0.34 6.93 29.29
N VAL A 369 -0.96 7.91 29.96
CA VAL A 369 -2.16 7.70 30.79
C VAL A 369 -3.43 7.84 29.95
N MET A 370 -3.39 8.72 28.95
CA MET A 370 -4.50 8.96 28.02
C MET A 370 -4.74 7.78 27.08
N SER A 371 -3.68 7.16 26.56
CA SER A 371 -3.78 6.05 25.61
C SER A 371 -4.58 4.83 26.09
N PRO A 372 -4.37 4.28 27.31
CA PRO A 372 -5.14 3.13 27.77
C PRO A 372 -6.61 3.48 28.00
N LEU A 373 -6.91 4.71 28.46
CA LEU A 373 -8.30 5.17 28.63
C LEU A 373 -9.00 5.34 27.29
N LEU A 374 -8.37 5.98 26.30
CA LEU A 374 -8.92 6.08 24.96
C LEU A 374 -9.15 4.70 24.35
N LYS A 375 -8.23 3.75 24.57
CA LYS A 375 -8.35 2.35 24.15
C LYS A 375 -9.56 1.66 24.77
N GLU A 376 -9.71 1.78 26.08
CA GLU A 376 -10.83 1.18 26.81
C GLU A 376 -12.16 1.78 26.35
N ALA A 377 -12.21 3.10 26.11
CA ALA A 377 -13.39 3.78 25.60
C ALA A 377 -13.81 3.26 24.21
N THR A 378 -12.87 3.12 23.28
CA THR A 378 -13.14 2.61 21.93
C THR A 378 -13.44 1.12 21.89
N ASP A 379 -12.73 0.30 22.67
CA ASP A 379 -13.02 -1.13 22.79
C ASP A 379 -14.45 -1.35 23.31
N LEU A 380 -14.87 -0.59 24.33
CA LEU A 380 -16.24 -0.63 24.86
C LEU A 380 -17.26 -0.13 23.82
N HIS A 381 -16.95 0.93 23.07
CA HIS A 381 -17.83 1.49 22.04
C HIS A 381 -18.07 0.48 20.89
N PHE A 382 -16.99 -0.11 20.35
CA PHE A 382 -17.11 -1.10 19.28
C PHE A 382 -17.64 -2.45 19.78
N LEU A 383 -17.48 -2.79 21.06
CA LEU A 383 -18.10 -3.97 21.66
C LEU A 383 -19.62 -3.87 21.66
N ASP A 384 -20.21 -2.69 21.95
CA ASP A 384 -21.68 -2.50 21.89
C ASP A 384 -22.23 -2.58 20.46
N LEU A 385 -21.38 -2.33 19.46
CA LEU A 385 -21.71 -2.43 18.03
C LEU A 385 -21.59 -3.86 17.48
N ARG A 386 -20.81 -4.75 18.11
CA ARG A 386 -20.58 -6.13 17.59
C ARG A 386 -21.85 -6.98 17.61
N GLY A 387 -22.19 -7.55 16.46
CA GLY A 387 -23.30 -8.51 16.31
C GLY A 387 -24.66 -7.89 15.97
N ARG A 388 -24.74 -6.56 15.82
CA ARG A 388 -25.97 -5.87 15.40
C ARG A 388 -26.03 -5.72 13.87
N PRO A 389 -27.20 -5.91 13.25
CA PRO A 389 -27.36 -5.68 11.81
C PRO A 389 -27.21 -4.19 11.49
N MET A 390 -26.57 -3.87 10.36
CA MET A 390 -26.45 -2.50 9.86
C MET A 390 -27.85 -1.91 9.56
N GLY A 391 -28.35 -1.08 10.48
CA GLY A 391 -29.63 -0.36 10.40
C GLY A 391 -29.60 0.95 11.20
N PRO A 392 -30.67 1.75 11.22
CA PRO A 392 -30.72 3.05 11.93
C PRO A 392 -30.26 2.98 13.38
N ASP A 393 -30.61 1.90 14.06
CA ASP A 393 -30.28 1.61 15.46
C ASP A 393 -28.77 1.32 15.67
N TYR A 394 -28.08 0.78 14.66
CA TYR A 394 -26.62 0.65 14.65
C TYR A 394 -25.96 2.03 14.52
N PHE A 395 -26.53 2.93 13.71
CA PHE A 395 -25.99 4.26 13.46
C PHE A 395 -26.22 5.23 14.62
N HIS A 396 -27.36 5.12 15.31
CA HIS A 396 -27.65 5.88 16.53
C HIS A 396 -26.60 5.61 17.62
N ARG A 397 -26.21 4.35 17.79
CA ARG A 397 -25.21 3.93 18.79
C ARG A 397 -23.75 4.18 18.39
N LEU A 398 -23.47 4.33 17.09
CA LEU A 398 -22.12 4.60 16.57
C LEU A 398 -21.61 6.00 16.92
N GLN A 399 -22.50 6.96 17.24
CA GLN A 399 -22.18 8.33 17.68
C GLN A 399 -20.93 8.96 16.99
N PRO A 400 -21.08 9.59 15.80
CA PRO A 400 -19.96 10.16 15.04
C PRO A 400 -19.09 11.13 15.86
N ASP A 401 -19.70 11.89 16.77
CA ASP A 401 -19.02 12.85 17.64
C ASP A 401 -18.07 12.18 18.65
N PHE A 402 -18.41 10.98 19.14
CA PHE A 402 -17.52 10.18 19.99
C PHE A 402 -16.23 9.86 19.22
N ILE A 403 -16.38 9.42 17.98
CA ILE A 403 -15.25 9.02 17.15
C ILE A 403 -14.42 10.23 16.76
N PHE A 404 -15.01 11.34 16.32
CA PHE A 404 -14.30 12.59 16.02
C PHE A 404 -13.54 13.20 17.20
N GLN A 405 -13.93 12.94 18.45
CA GLN A 405 -13.19 13.38 19.63
C GLN A 405 -12.00 12.46 19.95
N VAL A 406 -12.12 11.19 19.59
CA VAL A 406 -11.08 10.19 19.77
C VAL A 406 -9.98 10.31 18.69
N THR A 407 -10.35 10.51 17.42
CA THR A 407 -9.40 10.48 16.27
C THR A 407 -8.25 11.50 16.32
N PRO A 408 -8.46 12.79 16.67
CA PRO A 408 -7.40 13.79 16.70
C PRO A 408 -6.32 13.53 17.75
N GLN A 409 -6.62 12.72 18.77
CA GLN A 409 -5.77 12.49 19.94
C GLN A 409 -4.96 11.17 19.86
N ILE A 410 -5.13 10.39 18.79
CA ILE A 410 -4.47 9.09 18.62
C ILE A 410 -3.13 9.25 17.91
N GLN A 411 -2.03 9.03 18.63
CA GLN A 411 -0.66 8.90 18.07
C GLN A 411 -0.16 7.44 18.03
N LEU A 412 -0.96 6.45 18.44
CA LEU A 412 -0.49 5.08 18.67
C LEU A 412 -1.01 4.07 17.64
N TRP A 413 -0.05 3.27 17.14
CA TRP A 413 -0.08 2.29 16.05
C TRP A 413 -1.22 1.24 16.06
N THR A 414 -1.95 1.09 17.16
CA THR A 414 -2.91 0.00 17.35
C THR A 414 -4.32 0.29 16.82
N TRP A 415 -4.60 1.52 16.39
CA TRP A 415 -5.97 2.00 16.11
C TRP A 415 -6.24 2.38 14.65
N TYR A 416 -5.22 2.39 13.78
CA TYR A 416 -5.35 2.85 12.40
C TYR A 416 -6.37 2.03 11.60
N GLN A 417 -6.42 0.71 11.78
CA GLN A 417 -7.32 -0.15 11.00
C GLN A 417 -8.81 0.09 11.30
N SER A 418 -9.18 0.21 12.58
CA SER A 418 -10.56 0.47 12.98
C SER A 418 -10.98 1.91 12.65
N ALA A 419 -10.07 2.88 12.81
CA ALA A 419 -10.30 4.26 12.42
C ALA A 419 -10.49 4.40 10.90
N GLN A 420 -9.70 3.68 10.10
CA GLN A 420 -9.76 3.74 8.64
C GLN A 420 -11.02 3.09 8.09
N GLN A 421 -11.46 1.95 8.64
CA GLN A 421 -12.77 1.36 8.30
C GLN A 421 -13.94 2.31 8.55
N PHE A 422 -13.87 3.11 9.62
CA PHE A 422 -14.89 4.11 9.92
C PHE A 422 -14.80 5.33 8.99
N LEU A 423 -13.59 5.83 8.72
CA LEU A 423 -13.40 6.95 7.79
C LEU A 423 -13.82 6.58 6.37
N ASP A 424 -13.51 5.37 5.91
CA ASP A 424 -13.96 4.83 4.63
C ASP A 424 -15.50 4.75 4.59
N PHE A 425 -16.12 4.31 5.68
CA PHE A 425 -17.58 4.32 5.82
C PHE A 425 -18.18 5.74 5.78
N CYS A 426 -17.55 6.73 6.43
CA CYS A 426 -17.97 8.13 6.36
C CYS A 426 -17.89 8.67 4.93
N LEU A 427 -16.82 8.34 4.19
CA LEU A 427 -16.65 8.76 2.80
C LEU A 427 -17.57 8.02 1.82
N GLU A 428 -17.94 6.77 2.10
CA GLU A 428 -18.96 6.04 1.34
C GLU A 428 -20.33 6.72 1.44
N ARG A 429 -20.61 7.44 2.54
CA ARG A 429 -21.87 8.16 2.77
C ARG A 429 -21.84 9.60 2.29
N ASP A 430 -20.79 10.34 2.64
CA ASP A 430 -20.58 11.72 2.21
C ASP A 430 -19.11 11.97 1.86
N PRO A 431 -18.76 11.93 0.57
CA PRO A 431 -17.42 12.22 0.10
C PRO A 431 -16.98 13.68 0.36
N THR A 432 -17.91 14.59 0.69
CA THR A 432 -17.64 16.04 0.74
C THR A 432 -17.10 16.53 2.08
N ILE A 433 -17.01 15.66 3.09
CA ILE A 433 -16.54 16.02 4.43
C ILE A 433 -15.02 16.16 4.45
N ALA A 434 -14.54 17.40 4.41
CA ALA A 434 -13.10 17.66 4.36
C ALA A 434 -12.34 17.25 5.64
N GLU A 435 -12.95 17.28 6.82
CA GLU A 435 -12.30 16.87 8.07
C GLU A 435 -11.94 15.37 8.09
N VAL A 436 -12.76 14.54 7.45
CA VAL A 436 -12.52 13.09 7.29
C VAL A 436 -11.31 12.84 6.39
N HIS A 437 -11.20 13.59 5.28
CA HIS A 437 -10.04 13.54 4.39
C HIS A 437 -8.75 14.02 5.07
N LEU A 438 -8.81 15.05 5.92
CA LEU A 438 -7.67 15.50 6.73
C LEU A 438 -7.22 14.43 7.74
N LEU A 439 -8.18 13.71 8.34
CA LEU A 439 -7.90 12.60 9.26
C LEU A 439 -7.28 11.40 8.53
N GLN A 440 -7.77 11.03 7.34
CA GLN A 440 -7.14 10.00 6.51
C GLN A 440 -5.73 10.39 6.08
N ALA A 441 -5.52 11.65 5.69
CA ALA A 441 -4.18 12.16 5.38
C ALA A 441 -3.23 12.02 6.57
N ARG A 442 -3.70 12.30 7.79
CA ARG A 442 -2.92 12.12 9.02
C ARG A 442 -2.56 10.66 9.27
N ILE A 443 -3.48 9.72 9.01
CA ILE A 443 -3.22 8.28 9.13
C ILE A 443 -2.15 7.84 8.12
N HIS A 444 -2.32 8.17 6.85
CA HIS A 444 -1.36 7.81 5.80
C HIS A 444 0.02 8.44 6.01
N LEU A 445 0.08 9.66 6.55
CA LEU A 445 1.33 10.28 6.96
C LEU A 445 2.06 9.45 8.04
N HIS A 446 1.33 8.89 9.00
CA HIS A 446 1.90 8.04 10.05
C HIS A 446 2.31 6.65 9.54
N GLU A 447 1.60 6.10 8.56
CA GLU A 447 1.96 4.85 7.87
C GLU A 447 3.21 5.00 6.98
N GLY A 448 3.54 6.25 6.61
CA GLY A 448 4.65 6.60 5.72
C GLY A 448 4.24 6.60 4.24
N ASP A 449 2.94 6.53 3.94
CA ASP A 449 2.37 6.52 2.59
C ASP A 449 2.06 7.94 2.11
N TYR A 450 3.10 8.70 1.78
CA TYR A 450 3.00 10.12 1.44
C TYR A 450 2.11 10.42 0.22
N ASN A 451 2.07 9.53 -0.78
CA ASN A 451 1.25 9.73 -1.98
C ASN A 451 -0.25 9.70 -1.69
N LEU A 452 -0.68 8.75 -0.85
CA LEU A 452 -2.08 8.66 -0.41
C LEU A 452 -2.42 9.83 0.50
N CYS A 453 -1.48 10.25 1.36
CA CYS A 453 -1.61 11.47 2.15
C CYS A 453 -1.88 12.70 1.26
N PHE A 454 -1.11 12.91 0.18
CA PHE A 454 -1.36 14.04 -0.73
C PHE A 454 -2.70 13.93 -1.46
N GLN A 455 -3.09 12.75 -1.92
CA GLN A 455 -4.41 12.53 -2.54
C GLN A 455 -5.56 12.88 -1.60
N CYS A 456 -5.49 12.45 -0.33
CA CYS A 456 -6.47 12.81 0.70
C CYS A 456 -6.50 14.32 0.96
N LEU A 457 -5.34 14.99 1.00
CA LEU A 457 -5.27 16.44 1.18
C LEU A 457 -5.89 17.20 -0.01
N GLU A 458 -5.58 16.80 -1.25
CA GLU A 458 -6.11 17.42 -2.46
C GLU A 458 -7.63 17.21 -2.60
N THR A 459 -8.11 15.99 -2.33
CA THR A 459 -9.54 15.68 -2.34
C THR A 459 -10.28 16.49 -1.26
N GLY A 460 -9.74 16.58 -0.04
CA GLY A 460 -10.28 17.44 1.00
C GLY A 460 -10.43 18.92 0.59
N VAL A 461 -9.41 19.50 -0.06
CA VAL A 461 -9.46 20.89 -0.57
C VAL A 461 -10.46 21.05 -1.71
N SER A 462 -10.58 20.06 -2.61
CA SER A 462 -11.52 20.11 -3.71
C SER A 462 -12.99 20.14 -3.26
N HIS A 463 -13.27 19.59 -2.08
CA HIS A 463 -14.61 19.57 -1.49
C HIS A 463 -14.88 20.82 -0.63
N ASN A 464 -13.91 21.32 0.13
CA ASN A 464 -14.04 22.55 0.91
C ASN A 464 -12.77 23.40 0.88
N PHE A 465 -12.84 24.56 0.20
CA PHE A 465 -11.71 25.50 0.11
C PHE A 465 -11.35 26.17 1.44
N GLN A 466 -12.26 26.22 2.43
CA GLN A 466 -11.98 26.79 3.76
C GLN A 466 -10.93 25.98 4.54
N VAL A 467 -10.63 24.76 4.09
CA VAL A 467 -9.56 23.92 4.66
C VAL A 467 -8.19 24.55 4.49
N LEU A 468 -8.00 25.39 3.47
CA LEU A 468 -6.75 26.13 3.26
C LEU A 468 -6.50 27.18 4.35
N ASP A 469 -7.54 27.58 5.08
CA ASP A 469 -7.44 28.48 6.22
C ASP A 469 -7.10 27.74 7.53
N PHE A 470 -6.97 26.40 7.50
CA PHE A 470 -6.63 25.60 8.67
C PHE A 470 -5.11 25.40 8.80
N PRO A 471 -4.48 25.83 9.93
CA PRO A 471 -3.05 25.59 10.17
C PRO A 471 -2.66 24.11 10.14
N GLN A 472 -3.58 23.22 10.55
CA GLN A 472 -3.36 21.77 10.57
C GLN A 472 -3.18 21.17 9.17
N TYR A 473 -3.86 21.71 8.15
CA TYR A 473 -3.71 21.25 6.76
C TYR A 473 -2.28 21.50 6.26
N HIS A 474 -1.80 22.73 6.43
CA HIS A 474 -0.45 23.12 6.02
C HIS A 474 0.64 22.37 6.79
N GLN A 475 0.39 22.07 8.07
CA GLN A 475 1.29 21.25 8.88
C GLN A 475 1.38 19.80 8.38
N LEU A 476 0.24 19.15 8.07
CA LEU A 476 0.21 17.79 7.52
C LEU A 476 0.90 17.72 6.15
N LYS A 477 0.60 18.69 5.27
CA LYS A 477 1.23 18.82 3.96
C LYS A 477 2.75 18.98 4.07
N ALA A 478 3.21 19.85 4.97
CA ALA A 478 4.64 20.08 5.17
C ALA A 478 5.37 18.85 5.70
N ARG A 479 4.77 18.09 6.62
CA ARG A 479 5.34 16.82 7.09
C ARG A 479 5.45 15.78 5.99
N ALA A 480 4.43 15.67 5.13
CA ALA A 480 4.46 14.76 3.98
C ALA A 480 5.57 15.17 2.98
N LEU A 481 5.68 16.46 2.65
CA LEU A 481 6.72 17.00 1.75
C LEU A 481 8.13 16.76 2.31
N ARG A 482 8.33 16.96 3.63
CA ARG A 482 9.59 16.64 4.29
C ARG A 482 9.92 15.14 4.21
N GLY A 483 8.93 14.27 4.36
CA GLY A 483 9.09 12.82 4.22
C GLY A 483 9.51 12.37 2.81
N VAL A 484 9.07 13.10 1.78
CA VAL A 484 9.47 12.90 0.37
C VAL A 484 10.83 13.54 0.05
N GLY A 485 11.23 14.57 0.80
CA GLY A 485 12.49 15.30 0.62
C GLY A 485 12.33 16.66 -0.08
N GLU A 486 11.11 17.10 -0.37
CA GLU A 486 10.81 18.42 -0.96
C GLU A 486 10.76 19.51 0.13
N LEU A 487 11.94 19.87 0.64
CA LEU A 487 12.07 20.76 1.81
C LEU A 487 11.64 22.22 1.52
N GLU A 488 11.86 22.75 0.32
CA GLU A 488 11.48 24.12 -0.04
C GLU A 488 9.96 24.36 0.02
N GLU A 489 9.17 23.44 -0.55
CA GLU A 489 7.70 23.51 -0.55
C GLU A 489 7.12 23.27 0.86
N ALA A 490 7.80 22.46 1.67
CA ALA A 490 7.45 22.28 3.09
C ALA A 490 7.62 23.60 3.86
N ILE A 491 8.74 24.31 3.68
CA ILE A 491 9.01 25.60 4.32
C ILE A 491 7.98 26.65 3.89
N LYS A 492 7.64 26.73 2.60
CA LYS A 492 6.59 27.65 2.10
C LYS A 492 5.24 27.37 2.77
N SER A 493 4.84 26.10 2.84
CA SER A 493 3.59 25.69 3.47
C SER A 493 3.54 26.05 4.97
N LEU A 494 4.66 25.88 5.70
CA LEU A 494 4.77 26.24 7.11
C LEU A 494 4.78 27.77 7.35
N LYS A 495 5.42 28.55 6.47
CA LYS A 495 5.37 30.03 6.51
C LYS A 495 3.93 30.55 6.30
N VAL A 496 3.14 29.89 5.42
CA VAL A 496 1.71 30.18 5.25
C VAL A 496 0.92 29.86 6.52
N ALA A 497 1.19 28.72 7.17
CA ALA A 497 0.56 28.36 8.44
C ALA A 497 0.79 29.39 9.56
N MET A 498 2.02 29.95 9.66
CA MET A 498 2.33 31.03 10.60
C MET A 498 1.58 32.33 10.27
N GLY A 499 1.47 32.68 8.98
CA GLY A 499 0.73 33.88 8.55
C GLY A 499 -0.76 33.82 8.91
N ILE A 500 -1.38 32.64 8.77
CA ILE A 500 -2.79 32.41 9.15
C ILE A 500 -2.98 32.58 10.68
N GLN A 501 -2.01 32.11 11.47
CA GLN A 501 -2.03 32.26 12.93
C GLN A 501 -1.81 33.72 13.40
N ALA A 502 -1.12 34.55 12.62
CA ALA A 502 -0.86 35.95 12.96
C ALA A 502 -1.99 36.92 12.57
N VAL A 503 -2.73 36.63 11.49
CA VAL A 503 -3.80 37.51 10.96
C VAL A 503 -5.14 37.32 11.67
N SER A 504 -5.37 36.15 12.29
CA SER A 504 -6.59 35.88 13.03
C SER A 504 -6.50 36.41 14.47
N GLY A 505 -6.96 37.64 14.70
CA GLY A 505 -7.27 38.19 16.04
C GLY A 505 -8.39 37.46 16.80
N ARG A 506 -8.60 36.17 16.54
CA ARG A 506 -9.43 35.24 17.30
C ARG A 506 -8.51 34.46 18.24
N GLU A 507 -8.00 35.12 19.27
CA GLU A 507 -7.14 34.53 20.32
C GLU A 507 -7.84 33.46 21.20
N ALA A 508 -8.90 32.81 20.72
CA ALA A 508 -9.71 31.91 21.54
C ALA A 508 -9.60 30.40 21.19
N HIS A 509 -9.04 29.97 20.05
CA HIS A 509 -9.26 28.56 19.63
C HIS A 509 -8.11 27.76 18.97
N VAL A 510 -6.89 28.28 18.85
CA VAL A 510 -5.72 27.42 18.48
C VAL A 510 -4.90 27.17 19.75
N SER A 511 -4.70 25.90 20.10
CA SER A 511 -3.95 25.54 21.30
C SER A 511 -2.51 26.01 21.20
N ASN A 512 -1.91 26.50 22.30
CA ASN A 512 -0.49 26.86 22.34
C ASN A 512 0.39 25.69 21.89
N SER A 513 0.00 24.44 22.20
CA SER A 513 0.66 23.22 21.72
C SER A 513 0.69 23.11 20.18
N GLU A 514 -0.40 23.45 19.50
CA GLU A 514 -0.48 23.41 18.03
C GLU A 514 0.36 24.52 17.41
N ARG A 515 0.35 25.72 18.00
CA ARG A 515 1.20 26.84 17.56
C ARG A 515 2.67 26.49 17.68
N VAL A 516 3.11 25.99 18.83
CA VAL A 516 4.50 25.56 19.08
C VAL A 516 4.93 24.48 18.09
N SER A 517 4.04 23.53 17.79
CA SER A 517 4.35 22.47 16.82
C SER A 517 4.64 23.01 15.42
N VAL A 518 4.00 24.09 14.96
CA VAL A 518 4.31 24.72 13.67
C VAL A 518 5.70 25.36 13.68
N PHE A 519 6.07 26.06 14.76
CA PHE A 519 7.40 26.65 14.93
C PHE A 519 8.51 25.58 14.93
N LEU A 520 8.30 24.48 15.66
CA LEU A 520 9.27 23.38 15.73
C LEU A 520 9.47 22.70 14.36
N GLU A 521 8.38 22.45 13.63
CA GLU A 521 8.42 21.81 12.32
C GLU A 521 9.09 22.70 11.27
N LEU A 522 8.87 24.02 11.34
CA LEU A 522 9.53 25.00 10.49
C LEU A 522 11.03 25.07 10.78
N ALA A 523 11.41 25.16 12.06
CA ALA A 523 12.81 25.19 12.46
C ALA A 523 13.56 23.92 12.01
N GLU A 524 12.94 22.74 12.13
CA GLU A 524 13.54 21.50 11.67
C GLU A 524 13.64 21.40 10.14
N ALA A 525 12.62 21.86 9.40
CA ALA A 525 12.66 21.91 7.93
C ALA A 525 13.78 22.83 7.42
N LEU A 526 13.94 24.03 8.01
CA LEU A 526 15.03 24.97 7.69
C LEU A 526 16.42 24.38 8.00
N ARG A 527 16.56 23.68 9.13
CA ARG A 527 17.80 22.98 9.48
C ARG A 527 18.17 21.93 8.43
N LEU A 528 17.21 21.10 8.03
CA LEU A 528 17.44 20.04 7.04
C LEU A 528 17.70 20.60 5.63
N HIS A 529 17.14 21.77 5.31
CA HIS A 529 17.39 22.49 4.05
C HIS A 529 18.82 23.07 3.97
N GLY A 530 19.48 23.25 5.12
CA GLY A 530 20.84 23.81 5.21
C GLY A 530 20.89 25.28 5.63
N GLU A 531 19.81 25.83 6.19
CA GLU A 531 19.70 27.21 6.69
C GLU A 531 19.59 27.24 8.23
N PRO A 532 20.67 26.93 8.98
CA PRO A 532 20.62 26.82 10.43
C PRO A 532 20.44 28.18 11.14
N ASP A 533 20.81 29.30 10.52
CA ASP A 533 20.68 30.62 11.13
C ASP A 533 19.23 31.13 11.10
N GLU A 534 18.50 30.94 9.98
CA GLU A 534 17.05 31.19 9.95
C GLU A 534 16.31 30.28 10.93
N SER A 535 16.71 29.01 11.03
CA SER A 535 16.15 28.06 12.00
C SER A 535 16.34 28.54 13.45
N THR A 536 17.52 29.06 13.79
CA THR A 536 17.82 29.61 15.11
C THR A 536 16.95 30.85 15.40
N MET A 537 16.77 31.74 14.42
CA MET A 537 15.89 32.91 14.55
C MET A 537 14.44 32.51 14.84
N VAL A 538 13.90 31.54 14.07
CA VAL A 538 12.53 31.03 14.27
C VAL A 538 12.34 30.42 15.67
N LEU A 539 13.35 29.72 16.19
CA LEU A 539 13.31 29.17 17.55
C LEU A 539 13.44 30.25 18.62
N GLN A 540 14.25 31.29 18.40
CA GLN A 540 14.37 32.43 19.30
C GLN A 540 13.05 33.21 19.39
N ASP A 541 12.41 33.44 18.25
CA ASP A 541 11.09 34.08 18.16
C ASP A 541 10.03 33.24 18.88
N ALA A 542 10.10 31.91 18.76
CA ALA A 542 9.23 31.00 19.49
C ALA A 542 9.47 31.03 21.01
N ILE A 543 10.72 31.09 21.48
CA ILE A 543 11.03 31.23 22.92
C ILE A 543 10.41 32.52 23.48
N VAL A 544 10.50 33.63 22.73
CA VAL A 544 9.88 34.90 23.13
C VAL A 544 8.35 34.80 23.10
N ALA A 545 7.78 34.17 22.08
CA ALA A 545 6.32 34.04 21.92
C ALA A 545 5.67 33.13 22.98
N PHE A 546 6.40 32.15 23.50
CA PHE A 546 5.91 31.16 24.47
C PHE A 546 6.51 31.32 25.87
N ALA A 547 7.16 32.46 26.18
CA ALA A 547 7.78 32.70 27.48
C ALA A 547 6.79 32.54 28.66
N GLY A 548 7.15 31.73 29.65
CA GLY A 548 6.34 31.41 30.82
C GLY A 548 5.28 30.32 30.61
N THR A 549 5.21 29.72 29.43
CA THR A 549 4.31 28.58 29.14
C THR A 549 5.05 27.24 29.22
N PRO A 550 4.38 26.11 29.52
CA PRO A 550 5.04 24.81 29.54
C PRO A 550 5.65 24.42 28.19
N GLU A 551 5.14 24.97 27.09
CA GLU A 551 5.64 24.74 25.74
C GLU A 551 6.98 25.46 25.44
N GLU A 552 7.36 26.48 26.21
CA GLU A 552 8.69 27.12 26.13
C GLU A 552 9.81 26.07 26.23
N ILE A 553 9.61 25.08 27.10
CA ILE A 553 10.61 24.05 27.38
C ILE A 553 10.80 23.13 26.17
N CYS A 554 9.73 22.84 25.42
CA CYS A 554 9.85 22.09 24.17
C CYS A 554 10.68 22.86 23.12
N VAL A 555 10.49 24.18 23.04
CA VAL A 555 11.25 25.04 22.12
C VAL A 555 12.71 25.17 22.55
N THR A 556 12.98 25.30 23.85
CA THR A 556 14.37 25.35 24.35
C THR A 556 15.10 24.02 24.14
N ILE A 557 14.44 22.87 24.32
CA ILE A 557 14.99 21.55 23.97
C ILE A 557 15.31 21.44 22.47
N ALA A 558 14.47 21.99 21.59
CA ALA A 558 14.73 22.01 20.15
C ALA A 558 15.88 22.97 19.79
N ASN A 559 16.01 24.10 20.49
CA ASN A 559 17.12 25.04 20.32
C ASN A 559 18.47 24.42 20.68
N VAL A 560 18.50 23.43 21.59
CA VAL A 560 19.71 22.66 21.89
C VAL A 560 20.24 21.93 20.65
N ASP A 561 19.38 21.46 19.74
CA ASP A 561 19.85 20.84 18.48
C ASP A 561 20.58 21.85 17.57
N MET A 562 20.22 23.13 17.63
CA MET A 562 20.93 24.19 16.90
C MET A 562 22.30 24.48 17.52
N ALA A 563 22.37 24.54 18.85
CA ALA A 563 23.64 24.69 19.57
C ALA A 563 24.60 23.51 19.28
N LEU A 564 24.07 22.29 19.24
CA LEU A 564 24.83 21.09 18.87
C LEU A 564 25.31 21.09 17.41
N ALA A 565 24.54 21.69 16.49
CA ALA A 565 24.96 21.86 15.10
C ALA A 565 26.12 22.87 14.95
N LYS A 566 26.20 23.84 15.86
CA LYS A 566 27.32 24.79 16.00
C LYS A 566 28.50 24.24 16.82
N ASP A 567 28.42 22.96 17.22
CA ASP A 567 29.36 22.23 18.09
C ASP A 567 29.61 22.87 19.47
N ASP A 568 28.67 23.71 19.92
CA ASP A 568 28.71 24.33 21.24
C ASP A 568 28.03 23.43 22.29
N LEU A 569 28.82 22.49 22.81
CA LEU A 569 28.36 21.48 23.75
C LEU A 569 28.07 22.04 25.15
N ASP A 570 28.75 23.10 25.55
CA ASP A 570 28.65 23.61 26.92
C ASP A 570 27.40 24.49 27.10
N THR A 571 27.00 25.25 26.08
CA THR A 571 25.70 25.96 26.10
C THR A 571 24.52 24.99 25.98
N ALA A 572 24.63 23.96 25.13
CA ALA A 572 23.64 22.90 25.02
C ALA A 572 23.38 22.20 26.37
N LEU A 573 24.44 21.87 27.12
CA LEU A 573 24.32 21.21 28.42
C LEU A 573 23.91 22.17 29.55
N SER A 574 24.28 23.45 29.48
CA SER A 574 23.86 24.43 30.50
C SER A 574 22.36 24.73 30.41
N VAL A 575 21.83 24.86 29.19
CA VAL A 575 20.39 25.04 28.92
C VAL A 575 19.60 23.84 29.44
N LEU A 576 20.03 22.62 29.15
CA LEU A 576 19.34 21.40 29.63
C LEU A 576 19.43 21.20 31.15
N ARG A 577 20.51 21.64 31.80
CA ARG A 577 20.65 21.58 33.27
C ARG A 577 19.80 22.61 34.00
N GLY A 578 19.43 23.71 33.34
CA GLY A 578 18.57 24.75 33.90
C GLY A 578 17.10 24.34 34.05
N ILE A 579 16.69 23.22 33.45
CA ILE A 579 15.32 22.69 33.50
C ILE A 579 15.11 21.93 34.82
N THR A 580 14.11 22.33 35.60
CA THR A 580 13.85 21.79 36.95
C THR A 580 12.82 20.64 36.96
N PRO A 581 12.80 19.78 38.01
CA PRO A 581 11.89 18.63 38.08
C PRO A 581 10.39 18.98 38.05
N ASP A 582 10.01 20.16 38.54
CA ASP A 582 8.60 20.62 38.60
C ASP A 582 8.00 20.92 37.21
N GLN A 583 8.82 20.93 36.16
CA GLN A 583 8.43 21.31 34.81
C GLN A 583 7.95 20.12 33.96
N THR A 584 6.90 20.32 33.17
CA THR A 584 6.15 19.30 32.42
C THR A 584 6.99 18.44 31.46
N HIS A 585 8.12 18.94 30.95
CA HIS A 585 8.99 18.24 29.99
C HIS A 585 10.38 17.87 30.56
N TYR A 586 10.52 17.78 31.88
CA TYR A 586 11.79 17.45 32.55
C TYR A 586 12.42 16.13 32.08
N ALA A 587 11.63 15.05 31.96
CA ALA A 587 12.12 13.76 31.51
C ALA A 587 12.71 13.83 30.08
N ALA A 588 12.02 14.54 29.17
CA ALA A 588 12.48 14.71 27.79
C ALA A 588 13.80 15.52 27.72
N ALA A 589 13.96 16.55 28.56
CA ALA A 589 15.20 17.30 28.68
C ALA A 589 16.37 16.42 29.16
N LYS A 590 16.14 15.60 30.19
CA LYS A 590 17.15 14.67 30.73
C LYS A 590 17.52 13.57 29.73
N GLU A 591 16.55 13.06 28.97
CA GLU A 591 16.81 12.12 27.87
C GLU A 591 17.67 12.76 26.77
N LYS A 592 17.37 14.01 26.38
CA LYS A 592 18.19 14.77 25.43
C LYS A 592 19.62 14.95 25.95
N MET A 593 19.76 15.27 27.23
CA MET A 593 21.06 15.40 27.90
C MET A 593 21.83 14.07 27.92
N ALA A 594 21.13 12.95 28.18
CA ALA A 594 21.70 11.62 28.13
C ALA A 594 22.20 11.28 26.71
N LEU A 595 21.42 11.56 25.67
CA LEU A 595 21.83 11.36 24.27
C LEU A 595 23.12 12.13 23.93
N ILE A 596 23.26 13.37 24.40
CA ILE A 596 24.48 14.17 24.24
C ILE A 596 25.67 13.50 24.94
N TYR A 597 25.49 13.03 26.18
CA TYR A 597 26.55 12.32 26.91
C TYR A 597 26.98 11.03 26.22
N LEU A 598 26.06 10.31 25.58
CA LEU A 598 26.35 9.05 24.89
C LEU A 598 27.02 9.28 23.52
N GLN A 599 26.53 10.22 22.71
CA GLN A 599 26.99 10.41 21.33
C GLN A 599 28.25 11.29 21.24
N LYS A 600 28.29 12.43 21.96
CA LYS A 600 29.36 13.42 21.85
C LYS A 600 30.47 13.19 22.88
N ARG A 601 30.14 13.01 24.17
CA ARG A 601 31.14 12.76 25.23
C ARG A 601 31.52 11.29 25.43
N LYS A 602 30.70 10.34 24.94
CA LYS A 602 30.86 8.88 25.14
C LYS A 602 31.00 8.46 26.62
N ASP A 603 30.45 9.23 27.55
CA ASP A 603 30.50 8.94 28.98
C ASP A 603 29.27 8.13 29.42
N LYS A 604 29.48 6.83 29.61
CA LYS A 604 28.45 5.86 30.03
C LYS A 604 27.92 6.14 31.44
N LYS A 605 28.73 6.71 32.33
CA LYS A 605 28.34 6.93 33.73
C LYS A 605 27.36 8.10 33.84
N LEU A 606 27.67 9.21 33.17
CA LEU A 606 26.78 10.37 33.11
C LEU A 606 25.49 10.08 32.35
N TYR A 607 25.55 9.25 31.31
CA TYR A 607 24.36 8.74 30.62
C TYR A 607 23.40 8.02 31.57
N ILE A 608 23.91 7.07 32.37
CA ILE A 608 23.08 6.34 33.35
C ILE A 608 22.62 7.26 34.48
N ALA A 609 23.45 8.22 34.90
CA ALA A 609 23.09 9.18 35.94
C ALA A 609 21.81 9.96 35.58
N CYS A 610 21.67 10.43 34.33
CA CYS A 610 20.45 11.09 33.87
C CYS A 610 19.19 10.25 34.07
N TYR A 611 19.25 8.94 33.74
CA TYR A 611 18.09 8.05 33.90
C TYR A 611 17.83 7.64 35.35
N ARG A 612 18.86 7.63 36.19
CA ARG A 612 18.69 7.46 37.65
C ARG A 612 18.00 8.66 38.26
N GLU A 613 18.42 9.87 37.89
CA GLU A 613 17.77 11.13 38.32
C GLU A 613 16.30 11.17 37.88
N ILE A 614 15.97 10.76 36.65
CA ILE A 614 14.57 10.65 36.21
C ILE A 614 13.77 9.70 37.10
N ARG A 615 14.34 8.55 37.49
CA ARG A 615 13.66 7.57 38.36
C ARG A 615 13.50 8.08 39.78
N ASP A 616 14.52 8.73 40.33
CA ASP A 616 14.54 9.18 41.72
C ASP A 616 13.54 10.35 41.93
N GLU A 617 13.41 11.25 40.94
CA GLU A 617 12.45 12.38 40.97
C GLU A 617 11.03 11.99 40.52
N LEU A 618 10.89 11.02 39.59
CA LEU A 618 9.60 10.52 39.10
C LEU A 618 9.49 9.00 39.32
N PRO A 619 9.16 8.53 40.54
CA PRO A 619 9.05 7.11 40.82
C PRO A 619 7.84 6.50 40.11
N GLY A 620 8.08 5.55 39.20
CA GLY A 620 7.03 4.86 38.47
C GLY A 620 7.54 3.69 37.62
N PRO A 621 6.62 2.88 37.07
CA PRO A 621 6.99 1.76 36.21
C PRO A 621 7.71 2.23 34.94
N GLN A 622 7.28 3.36 34.37
CA GLN A 622 7.86 3.90 33.13
C GLN A 622 9.30 4.40 33.32
N SER A 623 9.59 5.12 34.40
CA SER A 623 10.95 5.61 34.69
C SER A 623 11.92 4.46 34.98
N SER A 624 11.44 3.41 35.66
CA SER A 624 12.19 2.16 35.86
C SER A 624 12.46 1.44 34.54
N ILE A 625 11.48 1.37 33.64
CA ILE A 625 11.65 0.79 32.30
C ILE A 625 12.68 1.58 31.47
N LEU A 626 12.64 2.92 31.51
CA LEU A 626 13.61 3.78 30.81
C LEU A 626 15.04 3.58 31.33
N LEU A 627 15.21 3.46 32.66
CA LEU A 627 16.50 3.14 33.26
C LEU A 627 16.99 1.74 32.86
N GLY A 628 16.10 0.75 32.81
CA GLY A 628 16.42 -0.58 32.30
C GLY A 628 16.87 -0.57 30.83
N ASP A 629 16.20 0.22 29.97
CA ASP A 629 16.59 0.36 28.55
C ASP A 629 17.97 1.05 28.42
N ALA A 630 18.24 2.05 29.27
CA ALA A 630 19.54 2.70 29.35
C ALA A 630 20.66 1.71 29.69
N TYR A 631 20.48 0.84 30.69
CA TYR A 631 21.43 -0.22 31.01
C TYR A 631 21.67 -1.19 29.85
N ILE A 632 20.62 -1.55 29.12
CA ILE A 632 20.70 -2.41 27.92
C ILE A 632 21.49 -1.76 26.79
N ASN A 633 21.40 -0.43 26.63
CA ASN A 633 22.17 0.34 25.65
C ASN A 633 23.66 0.44 26.01
N VAL A 634 23.98 0.54 27.32
CA VAL A 634 25.37 0.59 27.83
C VAL A 634 26.05 -0.79 27.82
N GLN A 635 25.29 -1.85 27.55
CA GLN A 635 25.69 -3.25 27.59
C GLN A 635 25.90 -3.80 29.02
N GLU A 636 25.11 -3.32 29.99
CA GLU A 636 25.03 -3.86 31.36
C GLU A 636 23.66 -4.54 31.59
N PRO A 637 23.41 -5.73 30.99
CA PRO A 637 22.09 -6.37 31.05
C PRO A 637 21.71 -6.90 32.44
N GLU A 638 22.66 -7.20 33.31
CA GLU A 638 22.39 -7.74 34.66
C GLU A 638 21.66 -6.72 35.53
N ARG A 639 22.14 -5.47 35.55
CA ARG A 639 21.48 -4.36 36.25
C ARG A 639 20.13 -3.99 35.63
N ALA A 640 20.00 -4.13 34.31
CA ALA A 640 18.73 -3.92 33.63
C ALA A 640 17.67 -4.92 34.12
N ILE A 641 18.06 -6.19 34.36
CA ILE A 641 17.15 -7.22 34.86
C ILE A 641 16.62 -6.87 36.25
N GLU A 642 17.47 -6.40 37.16
CA GLU A 642 17.08 -5.95 38.50
C GLU A 642 16.01 -4.84 38.42
N VAL A 643 16.29 -3.80 37.64
CA VAL A 643 15.38 -2.66 37.47
C VAL A 643 14.07 -3.07 36.77
N TYR A 644 14.11 -4.00 35.81
CA TYR A 644 12.90 -4.51 35.16
C TYR A 644 12.05 -5.39 36.09
N GLN A 645 12.67 -6.16 36.99
CA GLN A 645 11.95 -6.95 38.00
C GLN A 645 11.23 -6.02 39.00
N GLU A 646 11.89 -4.94 39.40
CA GLU A 646 11.26 -3.89 40.21
C GLU A 646 10.07 -3.27 39.46
N ALA A 647 10.22 -2.91 38.18
CA ALA A 647 9.12 -2.39 37.36
C ALA A 647 7.92 -3.36 37.28
N MET A 648 8.19 -4.67 37.23
CA MET A 648 7.18 -5.72 37.18
C MET A 648 6.37 -5.84 38.49
N SER A 649 6.94 -5.43 39.63
CA SER A 649 6.19 -5.37 40.89
C SER A 649 5.05 -4.34 40.84
N TRP A 650 5.19 -3.31 40.00
CA TRP A 650 4.18 -2.28 39.77
C TRP A 650 3.17 -2.65 38.66
N THR A 651 3.61 -3.35 37.62
CA THR A 651 2.77 -3.69 36.45
C THR A 651 2.65 -5.20 36.22
N VAL A 652 1.53 -5.78 36.65
CA VAL A 652 1.32 -7.24 36.66
C VAL A 652 1.04 -7.83 35.25
N ARG A 653 0.69 -7.03 34.24
CA ARG A 653 0.21 -7.55 32.93
C ARG A 653 0.59 -6.70 31.70
N ASP A 654 1.89 -6.51 31.44
CA ASP A 654 2.36 -5.83 30.21
C ASP A 654 3.27 -6.73 29.35
N ALA A 655 2.80 -7.13 28.16
CA ALA A 655 3.55 -7.96 27.22
C ALA A 655 4.85 -7.29 26.72
N THR A 656 4.91 -5.95 26.69
CA THR A 656 6.10 -5.21 26.24
C THR A 656 7.25 -5.31 27.27
N LEU A 657 6.94 -5.31 28.56
CA LEU A 657 7.90 -5.49 29.63
C LEU A 657 8.49 -6.91 29.62
N TRP A 658 7.65 -7.93 29.44
CA TRP A 658 8.10 -9.32 29.27
C TRP A 658 9.06 -9.47 28.08
N ARG A 659 8.84 -8.72 26.98
CA ARG A 659 9.77 -8.65 25.85
C ARG A 659 11.13 -8.07 26.23
N LYS A 660 11.12 -6.94 26.93
CA LYS A 660 12.35 -6.23 27.35
C LYS A 660 13.19 -7.10 28.30
N MET A 661 12.53 -7.80 29.24
CA MET A 661 13.18 -8.82 30.07
C MET A 661 13.76 -9.98 29.25
N GLY A 662 12.98 -10.54 28.31
CA GLY A 662 13.46 -11.58 27.41
C GLY A 662 14.73 -11.16 26.66
N ARG A 663 14.76 -9.92 26.15
CA ARG A 663 15.93 -9.34 25.46
C ARG A 663 17.12 -9.14 26.39
N ALA A 664 16.89 -8.71 27.63
CA ALA A 664 17.93 -8.58 28.64
C ALA A 664 18.56 -9.93 28.98
N TYR A 665 17.74 -10.97 29.17
CA TYR A 665 18.22 -12.33 29.43
C TYR A 665 18.99 -12.92 28.24
N VAL A 666 18.58 -12.65 26.99
CA VAL A 666 19.35 -13.04 25.79
C VAL A 666 20.73 -12.39 25.79
N LYS A 667 20.83 -11.10 26.13
CA LYS A 667 22.11 -10.37 26.22
C LYS A 667 23.01 -10.88 27.35
N SER A 668 22.43 -11.28 28.49
CA SER A 668 23.15 -11.91 29.61
C SER A 668 23.47 -13.41 29.40
N HIS A 669 23.23 -13.94 28.21
CA HIS A 669 23.41 -15.37 27.86
C HIS A 669 22.55 -16.38 28.66
N GLN A 670 21.51 -15.93 29.38
CA GLN A 670 20.58 -16.78 30.12
C GLN A 670 19.38 -17.19 29.26
N TYR A 671 19.66 -17.98 28.22
CA TYR A 671 18.68 -18.29 27.17
C TYR A 671 17.42 -19.03 27.63
N ASN A 672 17.53 -19.92 28.63
CA ASN A 672 16.39 -20.67 29.13
C ASN A 672 15.36 -19.78 29.85
N GLN A 673 15.84 -18.77 30.58
CA GLN A 673 14.96 -17.80 31.23
C GLN A 673 14.35 -16.86 30.17
N ALA A 674 15.15 -16.42 29.19
CA ALA A 674 14.64 -15.63 28.06
C ALA A 674 13.48 -16.31 27.32
N VAL A 675 13.60 -17.61 27.02
CA VAL A 675 12.52 -18.37 26.36
C VAL A 675 11.24 -18.37 27.22
N ARG A 676 11.33 -18.55 28.54
CA ARG A 676 10.15 -18.51 29.43
C ARG A 676 9.46 -17.14 29.43
N HIS A 677 10.24 -16.06 29.50
CA HIS A 677 9.73 -14.69 29.49
C HIS A 677 9.13 -14.30 28.13
N TYR A 678 9.68 -14.81 27.02
CA TYR A 678 9.07 -14.64 25.70
C TYR A 678 7.81 -15.49 25.51
N GLU A 679 7.77 -16.72 26.01
CA GLU A 679 6.58 -17.58 25.96
C GLU A 679 5.41 -16.98 26.77
N SER A 680 5.68 -16.39 27.94
CA SER A 680 4.66 -15.66 28.71
C SER A 680 4.19 -14.39 28.01
N ALA A 681 5.09 -13.66 27.33
CA ALA A 681 4.72 -12.50 26.51
C ALA A 681 3.75 -12.88 25.37
N VAL A 682 4.00 -14.01 24.70
CA VAL A 682 3.13 -14.51 23.62
C VAL A 682 1.75 -14.92 24.16
N LYS A 683 1.70 -15.58 25.32
CA LYS A 683 0.42 -15.98 25.96
C LYS A 683 -0.48 -14.82 26.36
N LEU A 684 0.09 -13.64 26.61
CA LEU A 684 -0.65 -12.43 26.99
C LEU A 684 -1.21 -11.66 25.77
N GLY A 685 -1.16 -12.24 24.56
CA GLY A 685 -1.62 -11.61 23.32
C GLY A 685 -0.50 -10.91 22.53
N GLY A 686 0.72 -11.45 22.58
CA GLY A 686 1.90 -10.84 21.98
C GLY A 686 1.81 -10.69 20.46
N HIS A 687 2.01 -9.46 19.98
CA HIS A 687 2.10 -9.05 18.57
C HIS A 687 3.08 -9.88 17.73
N ASP A 688 2.96 -9.78 16.40
CA ASP A 688 3.70 -10.65 15.49
C ASP A 688 5.23 -10.64 15.66
N SER A 689 5.78 -9.48 16.05
CA SER A 689 7.21 -9.29 16.31
C SER A 689 7.75 -10.08 17.50
N LEU A 690 6.91 -10.36 18.52
CA LEU A 690 7.28 -11.17 19.68
C LEU A 690 7.46 -12.64 19.32
N VAL A 691 6.58 -13.15 18.46
CA VAL A 691 6.66 -14.52 17.95
C VAL A 691 7.94 -14.69 17.13
N VAL A 692 8.30 -13.69 16.31
CA VAL A 692 9.57 -13.66 15.57
C VAL A 692 10.77 -13.75 16.53
N ASP A 693 10.84 -12.86 17.53
CA ASP A 693 11.97 -12.80 18.48
C ASP A 693 12.15 -14.14 19.22
N LEU A 694 11.05 -14.76 19.68
CA LEU A 694 11.06 -16.06 20.34
C LEU A 694 11.54 -17.17 19.39
N VAL A 695 11.01 -17.20 18.17
CA VAL A 695 11.35 -18.22 17.17
C VAL A 695 12.81 -18.11 16.75
N GLU A 696 13.34 -16.90 16.53
CA GLU A 696 14.76 -16.70 16.22
C GLU A 696 15.66 -17.21 17.35
N LEU A 697 15.28 -16.97 18.60
CA LEU A 697 15.99 -17.52 19.76
C LEU A 697 15.92 -19.05 19.79
N LEU A 698 14.74 -19.65 19.58
CA LEU A 698 14.57 -21.10 19.53
C LEU A 698 15.37 -21.75 18.39
N LEU A 699 15.48 -21.09 17.23
CA LEU A 699 16.31 -21.53 16.12
C LEU A 699 17.81 -21.49 16.45
N LYS A 700 18.28 -20.44 17.14
CA LYS A 700 19.66 -20.35 17.64
C LYS A 700 19.99 -21.46 18.65
N LEU A 701 19.01 -21.80 19.50
CA LEU A 701 19.12 -22.88 20.50
C LEU A 701 18.88 -24.29 19.93
N ARG A 702 18.63 -24.42 18.61
CA ARG A 702 18.33 -25.68 17.92
C ARG A 702 17.06 -26.40 18.41
N HIS A 703 16.11 -25.68 19.00
CA HIS A 703 14.82 -26.22 19.41
C HIS A 703 13.79 -26.12 18.26
N TYR A 704 14.08 -26.79 17.14
CA TYR A 704 13.32 -26.67 15.89
C TYR A 704 11.85 -27.07 16.02
N GLY A 705 11.55 -28.16 16.73
CA GLY A 705 10.17 -28.62 16.91
C GLY A 705 9.29 -27.72 17.80
N LYS A 706 9.89 -26.92 18.70
CA LYS A 706 9.14 -25.89 19.45
C LYS A 706 8.92 -24.66 18.56
N ALA A 707 9.95 -24.22 17.84
CA ALA A 707 9.85 -23.11 16.89
C ALA A 707 8.74 -23.35 15.84
N GLN A 708 8.68 -24.56 15.27
CA GLN A 708 7.64 -24.95 14.30
C GLN A 708 6.24 -24.87 14.91
N ARG A 709 6.04 -25.39 16.14
CA ARG A 709 4.74 -25.34 16.82
C ARG A 709 4.30 -23.91 17.09
N THR A 710 5.19 -23.06 17.60
CA THR A 710 4.88 -21.65 17.89
C THR A 710 4.51 -20.86 16.62
N LEU A 711 5.21 -21.11 15.50
CA LEU A 711 4.88 -20.52 14.21
C LEU A 711 3.54 -21.02 13.67
N MET A 712 3.27 -22.33 13.78
CA MET A 712 2.01 -22.92 13.34
C MET A 712 0.82 -22.44 14.16
N THR A 713 0.98 -22.25 15.48
CA THR A 713 -0.08 -21.67 16.33
C THR A 713 -0.34 -20.22 15.98
N ALA A 714 0.70 -19.42 15.69
CA ALA A 714 0.53 -18.04 15.25
C ALA A 714 -0.24 -17.98 13.91
N LEU A 715 0.12 -18.83 12.94
CA LEU A 715 -0.54 -18.93 11.63
C LEU A 715 -1.99 -19.45 11.68
N HIS A 716 -2.39 -20.16 12.73
CA HIS A 716 -3.76 -20.66 12.92
C HIS A 716 -4.67 -19.65 13.62
N CYS A 717 -4.12 -18.64 14.29
CA CYS A 717 -4.90 -17.59 14.96
C CYS A 717 -5.33 -16.45 14.00
N ASP A 718 -4.88 -16.47 12.74
CA ASP A 718 -5.28 -15.49 11.72
C ASP A 718 -6.66 -15.81 11.13
N ASP A 719 -7.68 -15.10 11.61
CA ASP A 719 -9.08 -15.18 11.17
C ASP A 719 -9.32 -14.51 9.81
N GLY A 720 -8.72 -15.01 8.72
CA GLY A 720 -9.18 -14.79 7.33
C GLY A 720 -9.22 -13.36 6.77
N THR A 721 -9.04 -12.29 7.57
CA THR A 721 -8.99 -10.89 7.13
C THR A 721 -7.55 -10.52 6.80
N LEU A 722 -7.14 -10.87 5.58
CA LEU A 722 -5.80 -10.67 5.04
C LEU A 722 -5.50 -9.17 4.83
N THR A 723 -4.99 -8.50 5.86
CA THR A 723 -4.40 -7.16 5.77
C THR A 723 -2.94 -7.24 5.33
N VAL A 724 -2.39 -6.23 4.65
CA VAL A 724 -0.99 -6.21 4.15
C VAL A 724 0.05 -6.45 5.27
N SER A 725 -0.25 -6.01 6.50
CA SER A 725 0.57 -6.26 7.69
C SER A 725 0.53 -7.73 8.14
N SER A 726 -0.66 -8.34 8.23
CA SER A 726 -0.79 -9.78 8.50
C SER A 726 -0.09 -10.63 7.43
N LEU A 727 -0.15 -10.21 6.16
CA LEU A 727 0.55 -10.84 5.06
C LEU A 727 2.07 -10.75 5.22
N ARG A 728 2.62 -9.60 5.63
CA ARG A 728 4.06 -9.41 5.90
C ARG A 728 4.56 -10.28 7.07
N SER A 729 3.79 -10.35 8.15
CA SER A 729 4.09 -11.21 9.30
C SER A 729 3.98 -12.69 8.97
N ASN A 730 2.93 -13.10 8.25
CA ASN A 730 2.74 -14.46 7.76
C ASN A 730 3.87 -14.90 6.86
N VAL A 731 4.28 -14.03 5.95
CA VAL A 731 5.46 -14.22 5.12
C VAL A 731 6.72 -14.42 5.96
N GLN A 732 6.93 -13.61 6.99
CA GLN A 732 8.08 -13.74 7.89
C GLN A 732 8.02 -15.06 8.68
N TYR A 733 6.83 -15.48 9.11
CA TYR A 733 6.61 -16.78 9.74
C TYR A 733 6.89 -17.94 8.80
N PHE A 734 6.46 -17.87 7.55
CA PHE A 734 6.77 -18.90 6.56
C PHE A 734 8.27 -18.98 6.25
N LEU A 735 8.98 -17.85 6.20
CA LEU A 735 10.44 -17.82 6.05
C LEU A 735 11.15 -18.44 7.27
N LEU A 736 10.69 -18.14 8.49
CA LEU A 736 11.23 -18.72 9.71
C LEU A 736 10.89 -20.22 9.84
N LEU A 737 9.71 -20.63 9.38
CA LEU A 737 9.28 -22.02 9.32
C LEU A 737 10.15 -22.81 8.33
N ALA A 738 10.42 -22.24 7.15
CA ALA A 738 11.32 -22.82 6.16
C ALA A 738 12.75 -22.97 6.71
N ARG A 739 13.25 -21.97 7.45
CA ARG A 739 14.54 -22.06 8.17
C ARG A 739 14.53 -23.14 9.26
N ALA A 740 13.44 -23.27 10.01
CA ALA A 740 13.27 -24.30 11.03
C ALA A 740 13.30 -25.71 10.41
N HIS A 741 12.60 -25.92 9.30
CA HIS A 741 12.59 -27.19 8.58
C HIS A 741 13.93 -27.49 7.88
N TYR A 742 14.62 -26.47 7.34
CA TYR A 742 15.96 -26.63 6.76
C TYR A 742 16.96 -27.22 7.77
N ALA A 743 16.87 -26.78 9.02
CA ALA A 743 17.75 -27.25 10.09
C ALA A 743 17.35 -28.62 10.67
N ASP A 744 16.10 -29.05 10.50
CA ASP A 744 15.50 -30.26 11.09
C ASP A 744 15.42 -31.47 10.11
N GLN A 745 15.94 -31.33 8.87
CA GLN A 745 15.95 -32.37 7.80
C GLN A 745 14.59 -32.97 7.39
N GLY A 746 13.47 -32.55 8.00
CA GLY A 746 12.12 -33.09 7.81
C GLY A 746 11.38 -32.69 6.52
N SER A 747 10.16 -33.23 6.33
CA SER A 747 9.31 -33.07 5.13
C SER A 747 8.83 -31.63 4.93
N VAL A 748 9.46 -30.94 3.97
CA VAL A 748 9.20 -29.55 3.53
C VAL A 748 7.99 -29.42 2.57
N GLN A 749 7.38 -30.54 2.15
CA GLN A 749 6.45 -30.59 1.01
C GLN A 749 5.07 -29.99 1.30
N ASP A 750 4.40 -30.40 2.39
CA ASP A 750 2.99 -30.06 2.64
C ASP A 750 2.78 -28.62 3.12
N THR A 751 3.77 -28.04 3.79
CA THR A 751 3.65 -26.69 4.36
C THR A 751 3.86 -25.62 3.30
N LEU A 752 4.83 -25.79 2.38
CA LEU A 752 5.14 -24.80 1.36
C LEU A 752 4.17 -24.79 0.16
N GLU A 753 3.47 -25.89 -0.12
CA GLU A 753 2.34 -25.87 -1.06
C GLU A 753 1.13 -25.12 -0.50
N LYS A 754 0.88 -25.20 0.81
CA LYS A 754 -0.18 -24.40 1.48
C LYS A 754 0.14 -22.90 1.48
N VAL A 755 1.41 -22.50 1.58
CA VAL A 755 1.85 -21.10 1.41
C VAL A 755 1.52 -20.57 0.03
N ARG A 756 1.75 -21.37 -1.02
CA ARG A 756 1.47 -20.99 -2.41
C ARG A 756 -0.02 -20.75 -2.64
N LEU A 757 -0.90 -21.63 -2.14
CA LEU A 757 -2.35 -21.52 -2.31
C LEU A 757 -2.93 -20.26 -1.66
N ARG A 758 -2.30 -19.71 -0.61
CA ARG A 758 -2.75 -18.48 0.05
C ARG A 758 -2.19 -17.20 -0.58
N VAL A 759 -1.03 -17.25 -1.23
CA VAL A 759 -0.38 -16.07 -1.85
C VAL A 759 -0.89 -15.79 -3.27
N THR A 760 -1.65 -16.70 -3.87
CA THR A 760 -2.30 -16.44 -5.17
C THR A 760 -3.56 -15.61 -5.00
N MET A 761 -3.47 -14.29 -5.18
CA MET A 761 -4.18 -13.48 -6.21
C MET A 761 -4.22 -11.97 -5.86
N GLU A 762 -3.62 -11.18 -6.77
CA GLU A 762 -4.04 -9.86 -7.28
C GLU A 762 -3.74 -8.50 -6.61
N LYS A 763 -3.28 -8.30 -5.36
CA LYS A 763 -2.98 -6.92 -4.90
C LYS A 763 -1.83 -6.76 -3.88
N ALA A 764 -0.58 -6.61 -4.36
CA ALA A 764 0.40 -5.60 -3.89
C ALA A 764 1.79 -5.74 -4.55
N GLN A 765 2.36 -4.63 -5.02
CA GLN A 765 3.71 -4.53 -5.63
C GLN A 765 4.84 -4.99 -4.69
N GLN A 766 4.67 -4.83 -3.38
CA GLN A 766 5.66 -5.17 -2.36
C GLN A 766 5.83 -6.70 -2.16
N GLU A 767 4.82 -7.50 -2.50
CA GLU A 767 4.77 -8.95 -2.27
C GLU A 767 5.63 -9.75 -3.26
N ARG A 768 5.86 -9.22 -4.47
CA ARG A 768 6.65 -9.90 -5.51
C ARG A 768 8.11 -10.10 -5.11
N THR A 769 8.67 -9.15 -4.36
CA THR A 769 10.06 -9.23 -3.87
C THR A 769 10.23 -10.38 -2.87
N VAL A 770 9.20 -10.64 -2.07
CA VAL A 770 9.20 -11.71 -1.08
C VAL A 770 8.88 -13.05 -1.72
N LEU A 771 7.91 -13.10 -2.63
CA LEU A 771 7.63 -14.27 -3.46
C LEU A 771 8.90 -14.74 -4.20
N CYS A 772 9.66 -13.80 -4.75
CA CYS A 772 10.97 -14.08 -5.35
C CYS A 772 11.93 -14.72 -4.32
N SER A 773 12.05 -14.15 -3.11
CA SER A 773 12.93 -14.70 -2.07
C SER A 773 12.54 -16.12 -1.63
N ILE A 774 11.25 -16.42 -1.56
CA ILE A 774 10.70 -17.74 -1.22
C ILE A 774 10.99 -18.72 -2.37
N CYS A 775 10.70 -18.34 -3.61
CA CYS A 775 11.02 -19.13 -4.80
C CYS A 775 12.53 -19.40 -4.93
N CYS A 776 13.39 -18.44 -4.57
CA CYS A 776 14.83 -18.62 -4.52
C CYS A 776 15.28 -19.63 -3.46
N GLN A 777 14.71 -19.59 -2.26
CA GLN A 777 15.02 -20.53 -1.19
C GLN A 777 14.51 -21.94 -1.51
N LEU A 778 13.32 -22.04 -2.12
CA LEU A 778 12.76 -23.28 -2.64
C LEU A 778 13.64 -23.88 -3.74
N ALA A 779 14.10 -23.06 -4.68
CA ALA A 779 15.01 -23.50 -5.72
C ALA A 779 16.35 -24.00 -5.13
N ARG A 780 16.86 -23.38 -4.05
CA ARG A 780 18.02 -23.87 -3.30
C ARG A 780 17.76 -25.19 -2.56
N HIS A 781 16.56 -25.40 -2.03
CA HIS A 781 16.19 -26.68 -1.40
C HIS A 781 16.17 -27.80 -2.44
N TYR A 782 15.49 -27.60 -3.57
CA TYR A 782 15.44 -28.60 -4.65
C TYR A 782 16.81 -28.79 -5.36
N ARG A 783 17.70 -27.79 -5.31
CA ARG A 783 19.12 -27.88 -5.71
C ARG A 783 19.89 -28.95 -4.93
N SER A 784 19.61 -29.09 -3.63
CA SER A 784 20.30 -30.03 -2.73
C SER A 784 19.81 -31.48 -2.84
N ARG A 785 18.57 -31.68 -3.32
CA ARG A 785 17.91 -32.99 -3.45
C ARG A 785 17.73 -33.47 -4.90
N THR A 786 18.61 -33.00 -5.81
CA THR A 786 18.71 -33.45 -7.21
C THR A 786 17.42 -33.36 -8.05
N ALA A 787 16.42 -32.57 -7.63
CA ALA A 787 15.13 -32.43 -8.33
C ALA A 787 15.17 -31.25 -9.33
N VAL A 788 15.65 -31.54 -10.54
CA VAL A 788 15.98 -30.52 -11.55
C VAL A 788 14.73 -29.82 -12.10
N ASP A 789 13.64 -30.52 -12.34
CA ASP A 789 12.43 -29.93 -12.94
C ASP A 789 11.75 -28.95 -12.00
N ARG A 790 11.73 -29.26 -10.70
CA ARG A 790 11.22 -28.37 -9.66
C ARG A 790 12.14 -27.16 -9.47
N THR A 791 13.46 -27.38 -9.50
CA THR A 791 14.44 -26.29 -9.43
C THR A 791 14.25 -25.31 -10.59
N LYS A 792 14.08 -25.82 -11.82
CA LYS A 792 13.76 -25.02 -13.02
C LYS A 792 12.45 -24.26 -12.85
N TYR A 793 11.39 -24.92 -12.37
CA TYR A 793 10.09 -24.30 -12.12
C TYR A 793 10.18 -23.11 -11.16
N TYR A 794 10.82 -23.26 -10.00
CA TYR A 794 10.90 -22.19 -9.01
C TYR A 794 11.81 -21.03 -9.43
N TYR A 795 12.90 -21.29 -10.17
CA TYR A 795 13.68 -20.20 -10.76
C TYR A 795 12.89 -19.44 -11.84
N ASN A 796 12.12 -20.13 -12.69
CA ASN A 796 11.26 -19.48 -13.68
C ASN A 796 10.16 -18.64 -13.00
N GLN A 797 9.56 -19.13 -11.92
CA GLN A 797 8.59 -18.36 -11.14
C GLN A 797 9.22 -17.15 -10.44
N ALA A 798 10.46 -17.27 -9.95
CA ALA A 798 11.21 -16.14 -9.42
C ALA A 798 11.48 -15.07 -10.49
N ILE A 799 11.78 -15.47 -11.73
CA ILE A 799 11.98 -14.57 -12.86
C ILE A 799 10.68 -13.82 -13.22
N VAL A 800 9.53 -14.52 -13.26
CA VAL A 800 8.22 -13.88 -13.49
C VAL A 800 7.90 -12.87 -12.40
N ALA A 801 8.25 -13.15 -11.14
CA ALA A 801 8.07 -12.22 -10.03
C ALA A 801 8.95 -10.96 -10.13
N ILE A 802 10.14 -11.08 -10.73
CA ILE A 802 11.09 -9.96 -10.92
C ILE A 802 10.67 -9.05 -12.08
N GLY A 803 10.02 -9.60 -13.10
CA GLY A 803 9.88 -8.98 -14.43
C GLY A 803 9.18 -7.62 -14.52
N ARG A 804 8.74 -6.98 -13.41
CA ARG A 804 8.10 -5.64 -13.47
C ARG A 804 8.37 -4.63 -12.35
N THR A 805 9.05 -4.90 -11.22
CA THR A 805 9.44 -3.84 -10.24
C THR A 805 10.46 -4.25 -9.15
N ASP A 806 11.35 -3.30 -8.84
CA ASP A 806 12.06 -2.92 -7.59
C ASP A 806 13.32 -3.63 -7.03
N ASN A 807 14.39 -2.82 -6.95
CA ASN A 807 15.50 -2.67 -5.99
C ASN A 807 16.32 -3.89 -5.52
N LYS A 808 16.02 -5.13 -5.94
CA LYS A 808 16.85 -6.32 -5.61
C LYS A 808 17.54 -6.97 -6.81
N VAL A 809 17.47 -6.34 -7.98
CA VAL A 809 18.21 -6.74 -9.19
C VAL A 809 19.74 -6.72 -8.97
N ASN A 810 20.21 -5.99 -7.95
CA ASN A 810 21.62 -5.89 -7.55
C ASN A 810 22.17 -7.15 -6.84
N ASN A 811 21.40 -8.23 -6.70
CA ASN A 811 21.92 -9.50 -6.21
C ASN A 811 22.55 -10.32 -7.35
N TYR A 812 23.80 -10.02 -7.69
CA TYR A 812 24.53 -10.70 -8.77
C TYR A 812 24.73 -12.21 -8.51
N VAL A 813 24.72 -12.67 -7.25
CA VAL A 813 24.73 -14.11 -6.90
C VAL A 813 23.47 -14.81 -7.37
N PHE A 814 22.34 -14.13 -7.32
CA PHE A 814 21.09 -14.65 -7.86
C PHE A 814 21.11 -14.58 -9.40
N LEU A 815 21.52 -13.45 -9.99
CA LEU A 815 21.59 -13.29 -11.44
C LEU A 815 22.49 -14.34 -12.11
N ALA A 816 23.69 -14.57 -11.57
CA ALA A 816 24.62 -15.59 -12.06
C ALA A 816 24.00 -17.00 -12.06
N LYS A 817 23.26 -17.35 -11.00
CA LYS A 817 22.58 -18.65 -10.87
C LYS A 817 21.40 -18.77 -11.85
N CYS A 818 20.66 -17.69 -12.07
CA CYS A 818 19.60 -17.66 -13.07
C CYS A 818 20.15 -17.86 -14.48
N ILE A 819 21.25 -17.20 -14.84
CA ILE A 819 21.89 -17.37 -16.15
C ILE A 819 22.33 -18.82 -16.36
N GLN A 820 22.91 -19.46 -15.33
CA GLN A 820 23.28 -20.87 -15.41
C GLN A 820 22.06 -21.79 -15.65
N VAL A 821 20.93 -21.52 -14.99
CA VAL A 821 19.69 -22.28 -15.19
C VAL A 821 19.14 -22.06 -16.59
N LEU A 822 19.06 -20.80 -17.03
CA LEU A 822 18.56 -20.40 -18.35
C LEU A 822 19.40 -21.02 -19.48
N ARG A 823 20.73 -21.03 -19.32
CA ARG A 823 21.65 -21.71 -20.22
C ARG A 823 21.29 -23.20 -20.34
N ARG A 824 21.22 -23.91 -19.21
CA ARG A 824 20.92 -25.35 -19.19
C ARG A 824 19.51 -25.71 -19.64
N SER A 825 18.57 -24.77 -19.63
CA SER A 825 17.21 -24.94 -20.17
C SER A 825 17.06 -24.47 -21.62
N ALA A 826 18.15 -24.12 -22.31
CA ALA A 826 18.12 -23.62 -23.69
C ALA A 826 17.26 -22.35 -23.90
N ARG A 827 17.18 -21.49 -22.87
CA ARG A 827 16.43 -20.21 -22.87
C ARG A 827 17.33 -19.03 -22.53
N LEU A 828 18.54 -19.03 -23.09
CA LEU A 828 19.55 -18.01 -22.76
C LEU A 828 19.10 -16.60 -23.19
N ASP A 829 18.27 -16.49 -24.23
CA ASP A 829 17.75 -15.23 -24.76
C ASP A 829 16.93 -14.43 -23.72
N ASP A 830 16.22 -15.11 -22.82
CA ASP A 830 15.44 -14.46 -21.75
C ASP A 830 16.34 -13.68 -20.76
N ALA A 831 17.65 -13.97 -20.73
CA ALA A 831 18.60 -13.25 -19.89
C ALA A 831 18.85 -11.81 -20.37
N LEU A 832 18.63 -11.50 -21.65
CA LEU A 832 18.78 -10.14 -22.20
C LEU A 832 17.84 -9.15 -21.52
N ALA A 833 16.58 -9.55 -21.32
CA ALA A 833 15.58 -8.73 -20.62
C ALA A 833 16.00 -8.46 -19.16
N LEU A 834 16.66 -9.42 -18.51
CA LEU A 834 17.19 -9.25 -17.15
C LEU A 834 18.33 -8.23 -17.12
N PHE A 835 19.28 -8.30 -18.08
CA PHE A 835 20.37 -7.33 -18.17
C PHE A 835 19.87 -5.91 -18.49
N GLN A 836 18.90 -5.76 -19.39
CA GLN A 836 18.27 -4.48 -19.69
C GLN A 836 17.59 -3.89 -18.44
N ALA A 837 16.86 -4.70 -17.68
CA ALA A 837 16.27 -4.27 -16.42
C ALA A 837 17.34 -3.84 -15.39
N CYS A 838 18.48 -4.56 -15.31
CA CYS A 838 19.61 -4.17 -14.44
C CYS A 838 20.16 -2.78 -14.81
N GLU A 839 20.37 -2.53 -16.11
CA GLU A 839 20.97 -1.28 -16.61
C GLU A 839 20.01 -0.09 -16.50
N HIS A 840 18.70 -0.32 -16.63
CA HIS A 840 17.67 0.70 -16.39
C HIS A 840 17.59 1.13 -14.92
N HIS A 841 17.75 0.21 -13.98
CA HIS A 841 17.65 0.52 -12.55
C HIS A 841 18.96 1.03 -11.94
N ASN A 842 20.11 0.53 -12.40
CA ASN A 842 21.42 0.96 -11.92
C ASN A 842 22.28 1.36 -13.12
N HIS A 843 22.37 2.67 -13.37
CA HIS A 843 23.22 3.23 -14.43
C HIS A 843 24.71 2.95 -14.20
N GLY A 844 25.12 2.63 -12.96
CA GLY A 844 26.47 2.17 -12.60
C GLY A 844 26.69 0.65 -12.73
N ALA A 845 25.68 -0.16 -13.08
CA ALA A 845 25.82 -1.62 -13.10
C ALA A 845 26.96 -2.13 -14.00
N THR A 846 27.27 -1.42 -15.08
CA THR A 846 28.31 -1.80 -16.04
C THR A 846 29.73 -1.75 -15.46
N THR A 847 29.95 -1.03 -14.36
CA THR A 847 31.24 -0.96 -13.65
C THR A 847 31.36 -1.98 -12.53
N GLU A 848 30.24 -2.60 -12.11
CA GLU A 848 30.25 -3.54 -10.99
C GLU A 848 30.86 -4.90 -11.36
N PRO A 849 31.76 -5.46 -10.52
CA PRO A 849 32.40 -6.75 -10.80
C PRO A 849 31.40 -7.92 -10.93
N GLY A 850 30.37 -7.96 -10.07
CA GLY A 850 29.36 -9.02 -10.11
C GLY A 850 28.52 -9.01 -11.38
N TYR A 851 28.21 -7.82 -11.90
CA TYR A 851 27.52 -7.67 -13.20
C TYR A 851 28.39 -8.14 -14.36
N ASN A 852 29.67 -7.73 -14.36
CA ASN A 852 30.62 -8.15 -15.38
C ASN A 852 30.91 -9.66 -15.31
N TYR A 853 30.92 -10.28 -14.13
CA TYR A 853 30.96 -11.74 -14.02
C TYR A 853 29.73 -12.40 -14.62
N CYS A 854 28.52 -11.86 -14.37
CA CYS A 854 27.28 -12.36 -14.98
C CYS A 854 27.27 -12.22 -16.51
N LYS A 855 27.74 -11.10 -17.07
CA LYS A 855 27.93 -10.94 -18.52
C LYS A 855 28.98 -11.92 -19.06
N GLY A 856 30.08 -12.12 -18.34
CA GLY A 856 31.08 -13.14 -18.65
C GLY A 856 30.52 -14.57 -18.69
N LEU A 857 29.56 -14.87 -17.81
CA LEU A 857 28.81 -16.14 -17.83
C LEU A 857 27.81 -16.23 -18.97
N TYR A 858 27.24 -15.12 -19.44
CA TYR A 858 26.28 -15.08 -20.54
C TYR A 858 26.97 -15.28 -21.89
N TYR A 859 28.01 -14.50 -22.16
CA TYR A 859 28.82 -14.60 -23.38
C TYR A 859 29.77 -15.83 -23.36
N TRP A 860 30.41 -16.12 -24.50
CA TRP A 860 31.43 -17.17 -24.64
C TRP A 860 32.55 -16.69 -25.58
N VAL A 861 33.79 -17.16 -25.37
CA VAL A 861 35.04 -16.76 -26.08
C VAL A 861 35.49 -15.31 -25.83
N SER A 862 35.38 -14.41 -26.80
CA SER A 862 36.08 -13.11 -26.80
C SER A 862 35.40 -12.06 -25.93
N GLU A 863 34.08 -11.91 -26.04
CA GLU A 863 33.29 -11.00 -25.19
C GLU A 863 33.25 -11.46 -23.73
N ALA A 864 33.28 -12.77 -23.49
CA ALA A 864 33.36 -13.33 -22.15
C ALA A 864 34.66 -12.92 -21.44
N LEU A 865 35.81 -13.08 -22.10
CA LEU A 865 37.11 -12.70 -21.54
C LEU A 865 37.21 -11.20 -21.26
N PHE A 866 36.61 -10.35 -22.10
CA PHE A 866 36.55 -8.90 -21.89
C PHE A 866 35.84 -8.54 -20.57
N HIS A 867 34.65 -9.12 -20.33
CA HIS A 867 33.90 -8.86 -19.11
C HIS A 867 34.53 -9.51 -17.87
N LEU A 868 35.04 -10.74 -17.97
CA LEU A 868 35.69 -11.42 -16.85
C LEU A 868 36.99 -10.70 -16.42
N ASN A 869 37.72 -10.08 -17.35
CA ASN A 869 38.90 -9.26 -17.05
C ASN A 869 38.56 -8.06 -16.13
N LYS A 870 37.33 -7.52 -16.20
CA LYS A 870 36.85 -6.48 -15.29
C LYS A 870 36.54 -7.01 -13.89
N ALA A 871 36.12 -8.28 -13.78
CA ALA A 871 35.76 -8.91 -12.51
C ALA A 871 36.95 -9.58 -11.78
N ARG A 872 38.02 -9.95 -12.50
CA ARG A 872 39.09 -10.83 -11.97
C ARG A 872 39.86 -10.32 -10.75
N ARG A 873 39.85 -9.01 -10.46
CA ARG A 873 40.57 -8.39 -9.33
C ARG A 873 39.70 -8.22 -8.07
N ASP A 874 38.43 -8.58 -8.15
CA ASP A 874 37.48 -8.41 -7.05
C ASP A 874 37.63 -9.51 -5.97
N ASN A 875 37.29 -9.18 -4.72
CA ASN A 875 37.44 -10.08 -3.58
C ASN A 875 36.41 -11.23 -3.57
N GLU A 876 35.19 -11.01 -4.09
CA GLU A 876 34.14 -12.04 -4.08
C GLU A 876 34.10 -12.83 -5.38
N TRP A 877 34.26 -12.13 -6.51
CA TRP A 877 34.07 -12.71 -7.84
C TRP A 877 35.37 -13.05 -8.57
N GLY A 878 36.52 -12.54 -8.10
CA GLY A 878 37.80 -12.66 -8.77
C GLY A 878 38.25 -14.11 -8.96
N ASP A 879 38.16 -14.93 -7.92
CA ASP A 879 38.57 -16.34 -7.97
C ASP A 879 37.76 -17.14 -9.00
N GLN A 880 36.43 -16.97 -9.01
CA GLN A 880 35.54 -17.65 -9.95
C GLN A 880 35.69 -17.13 -11.38
N ALA A 881 35.92 -15.82 -11.54
CA ALA A 881 36.18 -15.20 -12.83
C ALA A 881 37.48 -15.72 -13.45
N MET A 882 38.56 -15.79 -12.66
CA MET A 882 39.85 -16.31 -13.13
C MET A 882 39.79 -17.80 -13.49
N GLU A 883 39.11 -18.64 -12.69
CA GLU A 883 38.91 -20.06 -13.04
C GLU A 883 38.17 -20.20 -14.38
N LEU A 884 37.08 -19.45 -14.56
CA LEU A 884 36.31 -19.48 -15.79
C LEU A 884 37.13 -18.97 -17.00
N MET A 885 37.92 -17.90 -16.82
CA MET A 885 38.84 -17.41 -17.85
C MET A 885 39.86 -18.47 -18.26
N ILE A 886 40.48 -19.15 -17.30
CA ILE A 886 41.46 -20.22 -17.57
C ILE A 886 40.79 -21.36 -18.34
N ARG A 887 39.61 -21.82 -17.92
CA ARG A 887 38.86 -22.87 -18.62
C ARG A 887 38.50 -22.47 -20.05
N ILE A 888 38.08 -21.22 -20.29
CA ILE A 888 37.79 -20.69 -21.64
C ILE A 888 39.06 -20.65 -22.50
N CYS A 889 40.20 -20.22 -21.95
CA CYS A 889 41.48 -20.19 -22.69
C CYS A 889 42.02 -21.58 -23.04
N LEU A 890 41.75 -22.59 -22.20
CA LEU A 890 42.17 -23.98 -22.45
C LEU A 890 41.29 -24.72 -23.45
N ASN A 891 40.01 -24.33 -23.55
CA ASN A 891 39.07 -24.97 -24.45
C ASN A 891 38.03 -23.96 -24.98
N PRO A 892 38.42 -23.09 -25.93
CA PRO A 892 37.54 -22.05 -26.46
C PRO A 892 36.36 -22.61 -27.25
N ASP A 893 36.53 -23.73 -27.95
CA ASP A 893 35.52 -24.32 -28.82
C ASP A 893 34.61 -25.35 -28.12
N LYS A 894 34.82 -25.57 -26.80
CA LYS A 894 34.13 -26.58 -25.98
C LYS A 894 34.25 -28.00 -26.54
N GLU A 895 35.39 -28.32 -27.14
CA GLU A 895 35.64 -29.66 -27.66
C GLU A 895 35.81 -30.68 -26.54
N VAL A 896 35.50 -31.94 -26.85
CA VAL A 896 35.72 -33.04 -25.91
C VAL A 896 37.20 -33.39 -25.97
N ILE A 897 37.97 -32.93 -24.98
CA ILE A 897 39.41 -33.19 -24.89
C ILE A 897 39.66 -34.71 -24.84
N GLY A 898 40.38 -35.23 -25.82
CA GLY A 898 40.64 -36.67 -26.00
C GLY A 898 39.48 -37.45 -26.64
N GLY A 899 38.49 -36.75 -27.20
CA GLY A 899 37.44 -37.37 -28.02
C GLY A 899 37.93 -37.56 -29.44
N GLU A 900 37.77 -38.76 -29.97
CA GLU A 900 38.45 -39.15 -31.20
C GLU A 900 37.46 -39.38 -32.37
N VAL A 901 36.14 -39.29 -32.15
CA VAL A 901 35.09 -39.60 -33.16
C VAL A 901 35.06 -38.56 -34.29
N PHE A 902 35.41 -37.32 -33.98
CA PHE A 902 35.30 -36.19 -34.89
C PHE A 902 36.66 -35.61 -35.31
N GLU A 903 37.77 -36.14 -34.80
CA GLU A 903 39.12 -35.80 -35.25
C GLU A 903 39.29 -36.22 -36.73
N THR A 904 39.60 -35.26 -37.61
CA THR A 904 39.92 -35.57 -39.01
C THR A 904 41.44 -35.64 -39.20
N PRO A 905 41.98 -36.70 -39.84
CA PRO A 905 43.43 -36.84 -40.05
C PRO A 905 44.05 -35.84 -41.05
N GLN A 906 43.29 -34.84 -41.51
CA GLN A 906 43.71 -33.86 -42.52
C GLN A 906 43.93 -32.43 -41.97
N GLU A 907 43.50 -32.14 -40.73
CA GLU A 907 43.69 -30.82 -40.11
C GLU A 907 45.14 -30.56 -39.66
N ASP A 908 45.98 -31.60 -39.60
CA ASP A 908 47.43 -31.51 -39.30
C ASP A 908 48.25 -30.73 -40.35
N GLN A 909 47.65 -30.24 -41.44
CA GLN A 909 48.37 -29.50 -42.51
C GLN A 909 48.18 -27.98 -42.49
N LEU A 910 47.35 -27.42 -41.60
CA LEU A 910 47.09 -25.98 -41.52
C LEU A 910 47.42 -25.45 -40.12
N GLY A 911 48.69 -25.05 -39.92
CA GLY A 911 49.26 -24.58 -38.64
C GLY A 911 48.62 -23.34 -37.98
N GLY A 912 47.46 -22.86 -38.44
CA GLY A 912 46.70 -21.77 -37.82
C GLY A 912 45.82 -22.18 -36.63
N ALA A 913 45.44 -23.45 -36.52
CA ALA A 913 44.69 -23.98 -35.37
C ALA A 913 45.62 -24.24 -34.17
N GLU A 914 46.76 -24.89 -34.42
CA GLU A 914 47.80 -25.14 -33.40
C GLU A 914 48.32 -23.84 -32.77
N HIS A 915 48.50 -22.77 -33.56
CA HIS A 915 48.93 -21.48 -33.04
C HIS A 915 47.88 -20.84 -32.11
N ARG A 916 46.58 -20.97 -32.40
CA ARG A 916 45.52 -20.44 -31.53
C ARG A 916 45.44 -21.20 -30.21
N GLU A 917 45.53 -22.52 -30.26
CA GLU A 917 45.58 -23.38 -29.06
C GLU A 917 46.81 -23.05 -28.20
N GLN A 918 47.99 -22.89 -28.80
CA GLN A 918 49.22 -22.55 -28.09
C GLN A 918 49.18 -21.17 -27.42
N VAL A 919 48.60 -20.16 -28.08
CA VAL A 919 48.40 -18.82 -27.49
C VAL A 919 47.41 -18.89 -26.32
N GLY A 920 46.33 -19.67 -26.43
CA GLY A 920 45.39 -19.93 -25.34
C GLY A 920 46.07 -20.55 -24.12
N VAL A 921 46.92 -21.57 -24.34
CA VAL A 921 47.69 -22.24 -23.28
C VAL A 921 48.69 -21.30 -22.62
N ALA A 922 49.43 -20.49 -23.37
CA ALA A 922 50.37 -19.51 -22.82
C ALA A 922 49.65 -18.46 -21.95
N THR A 923 48.46 -18.02 -22.39
CA THR A 923 47.63 -17.06 -21.65
C THR A 923 47.09 -17.68 -20.36
N ALA A 924 46.62 -18.92 -20.41
CA ALA A 924 46.17 -19.68 -19.25
C ALA A 924 47.30 -19.89 -18.22
N GLN A 925 48.52 -20.22 -18.66
CA GLN A 925 49.69 -20.35 -17.79
C GLN A 925 50.04 -19.04 -17.07
N ASN A 926 49.88 -17.90 -17.73
CA ASN A 926 50.11 -16.60 -17.11
C ASN A 926 49.01 -16.27 -16.08
N LEU A 927 47.74 -16.57 -16.39
CA LEU A 927 46.62 -16.37 -15.45
C LEU A 927 46.76 -17.26 -14.21
N VAL A 928 47.21 -18.51 -14.36
CA VAL A 928 47.47 -19.42 -13.23
C VAL A 928 48.60 -18.90 -12.34
N LYS A 929 49.63 -18.24 -12.88
CA LYS A 929 50.68 -17.58 -12.09
C LYS A 929 50.18 -16.34 -11.34
N GLU A 930 49.23 -15.61 -11.93
CA GLU A 930 48.56 -14.45 -11.31
C GLU A 930 47.53 -14.89 -10.24
N PHE A 931 47.01 -16.12 -10.34
CA PHE A 931 46.00 -16.68 -9.45
C PHE A 931 46.49 -16.79 -8.00
N ARG A 932 46.16 -15.78 -7.19
CA ARG A 932 46.42 -15.72 -5.75
C ARG A 932 45.08 -15.66 -4.99
N PRO A 933 44.48 -16.79 -4.59
CA PRO A 933 43.18 -16.77 -3.92
C PRO A 933 43.29 -16.09 -2.54
N ARG A 934 42.48 -15.05 -2.30
CA ARG A 934 42.50 -14.22 -1.08
C ARG A 934 41.31 -14.55 -0.16
N HIS A 935 41.58 -15.25 0.95
CA HIS A 935 40.71 -15.57 2.11
C HIS A 935 39.36 -16.31 1.89
N GLY A 936 39.08 -17.32 2.74
CA GLY A 936 37.73 -17.91 2.88
C GLY A 936 37.66 -19.34 3.43
N SER A 937 38.08 -20.35 2.67
CA SER A 937 37.76 -21.77 2.97
C SER A 937 39.00 -22.60 3.32
N SER A 938 38.96 -23.44 4.36
CA SER A 938 39.95 -24.48 4.75
C SER A 938 41.13 -24.73 3.80
N GLY A 939 42.37 -24.54 4.30
CA GLY A 939 43.62 -24.54 3.51
C GLY A 939 43.90 -25.74 2.61
N GLY A 940 43.24 -26.90 2.81
CA GLY A 940 43.38 -28.07 1.93
C GLY A 940 42.75 -27.88 0.54
N GLN A 941 41.48 -27.47 0.46
CA GLN A 941 40.77 -27.31 -0.82
C GLN A 941 41.34 -26.19 -1.71
N ARG A 942 42.13 -25.26 -1.14
CA ARG A 942 42.76 -24.14 -1.86
C ARG A 942 43.94 -24.58 -2.72
N SER A 943 44.82 -25.42 -2.16
CA SER A 943 45.99 -25.94 -2.88
C SER A 943 45.57 -26.89 -4.00
N ASP A 944 44.56 -27.70 -3.69
CA ASP A 944 43.96 -28.71 -4.57
C ASP A 944 43.40 -28.14 -5.89
N ARG A 945 42.79 -26.94 -5.87
CA ARG A 945 42.22 -26.28 -7.06
C ARG A 945 43.28 -25.64 -7.95
N ILE A 946 44.29 -25.00 -7.37
CA ILE A 946 45.41 -24.43 -8.13
C ILE A 946 46.17 -25.56 -8.82
N LEU A 947 46.44 -26.64 -8.09
CA LEU A 947 47.14 -27.80 -8.61
C LEU A 947 46.35 -28.49 -9.73
N LEU A 948 45.02 -28.52 -9.66
CA LEU A 948 44.16 -28.98 -10.75
C LEU A 948 44.37 -28.13 -12.02
N LEU A 949 44.27 -26.79 -11.90
CA LEU A 949 44.39 -25.88 -13.05
C LEU A 949 45.79 -25.91 -13.68
N VAL A 950 46.85 -25.99 -12.87
CA VAL A 950 48.24 -26.16 -13.35
C VAL A 950 48.37 -27.45 -14.17
N ASN A 951 47.86 -28.56 -13.66
CA ASN A 951 47.97 -29.85 -14.35
C ASN A 951 47.07 -29.92 -15.59
N LEU A 952 45.92 -29.25 -15.60
CA LEU A 952 45.09 -29.08 -16.81
C LEU A 952 45.84 -28.27 -17.90
N CYS A 953 46.56 -27.21 -17.52
CA CYS A 953 47.41 -26.47 -18.46
C CYS A 953 48.54 -27.33 -19.03
N LEU A 954 49.14 -28.23 -18.22
CA LEU A 954 50.14 -29.19 -18.70
C LEU A 954 49.54 -30.18 -19.70
N MET A 955 48.33 -30.68 -19.48
CA MET A 955 47.67 -31.57 -20.43
C MET A 955 47.35 -30.88 -21.76
N ALA A 956 46.97 -29.60 -21.72
CA ALA A 956 46.64 -28.83 -22.92
C ALA A 956 47.85 -28.57 -23.85
N THR A 957 49.09 -28.75 -23.37
CA THR A 957 50.29 -28.69 -24.23
C THR A 957 50.39 -29.85 -25.23
N ARG A 958 49.57 -30.90 -25.08
CA ARG A 958 49.58 -32.15 -25.86
C ARG A 958 50.93 -32.91 -25.86
N ASP A 959 51.92 -32.44 -25.09
CA ASP A 959 53.20 -33.11 -24.93
C ASP A 959 53.07 -34.37 -24.05
N PRO A 960 53.51 -35.55 -24.53
CA PRO A 960 53.35 -36.80 -23.79
C PRO A 960 54.09 -36.79 -22.43
N LYS A 961 55.21 -36.07 -22.32
CA LYS A 961 55.96 -35.91 -21.07
C LYS A 961 55.19 -35.07 -20.04
N HIS A 962 54.55 -33.97 -20.49
CA HIS A 962 53.73 -33.13 -19.63
C HIS A 962 52.45 -33.84 -19.20
N ILE A 963 51.82 -34.60 -20.10
CA ILE A 963 50.62 -35.40 -19.78
C ILE A 963 50.95 -36.50 -18.77
N GLN A 964 52.08 -37.19 -18.90
CA GLN A 964 52.51 -38.19 -17.91
C GLN A 964 52.76 -37.60 -16.53
N ARG A 965 53.37 -36.41 -16.46
CA ARG A 965 53.58 -35.68 -15.19
C ARG A 965 52.25 -35.26 -14.55
N ALA A 966 51.31 -34.74 -15.34
CA ALA A 966 49.97 -34.39 -14.87
C ALA A 966 49.21 -35.63 -14.38
N LEU A 967 49.31 -36.76 -15.08
CA LEU A 967 48.72 -38.03 -14.68
C LEU A 967 49.23 -38.51 -13.32
N GLN A 968 50.56 -38.43 -13.07
CA GLN A 968 51.16 -38.77 -11.78
C GLN A 968 50.60 -37.89 -10.65
N ALA A 969 50.53 -36.58 -10.87
CA ALA A 969 49.95 -35.65 -9.90
C ALA A 969 48.47 -35.96 -9.61
N PHE A 970 47.67 -36.27 -10.64
CA PHE A 970 46.26 -36.65 -10.42
C PHE A 970 46.11 -37.99 -9.71
N THR A 971 47.00 -38.96 -9.93
CA THR A 971 46.96 -40.24 -9.19
C THR A 971 47.27 -40.05 -7.71
N GLU A 972 48.21 -39.18 -7.36
CA GLU A 972 48.53 -38.82 -5.97
C GLU A 972 47.33 -38.14 -5.30
N LEU A 973 46.70 -37.17 -5.97
CA LEU A 973 45.53 -36.46 -5.44
C LEU A 973 44.28 -37.34 -5.35
N ALA A 974 44.10 -38.27 -6.29
CA ALA A 974 42.99 -39.22 -6.23
C ALA A 974 43.14 -40.24 -5.09
N SER A 975 44.36 -40.45 -4.57
CA SER A 975 44.62 -41.31 -3.42
C SER A 975 44.24 -40.66 -2.09
N THR A 976 44.32 -39.32 -1.99
CA THR A 976 43.96 -38.56 -0.78
C THR A 976 42.47 -38.29 -0.67
N GLN A 977 41.76 -38.10 -1.79
CA GLN A 977 40.31 -37.91 -1.84
C GLN A 977 39.63 -38.92 -2.77
N VAL A 978 39.11 -39.99 -2.18
CA VAL A 978 38.42 -41.06 -2.92
C VAL A 978 37.16 -40.50 -3.61
N ASN A 979 37.07 -40.69 -4.94
CA ASN A 979 35.93 -40.32 -5.79
C ASN A 979 35.72 -38.81 -6.05
N ASN A 980 36.76 -38.00 -5.97
CA ASN A 980 36.68 -36.61 -6.43
C ASN A 980 36.54 -36.56 -7.97
N VAL A 981 35.43 -35.99 -8.45
CA VAL A 981 34.99 -36.02 -9.86
C VAL A 981 35.98 -35.32 -10.80
N PRO A 982 36.41 -34.07 -10.55
CA PRO A 982 37.40 -33.38 -11.39
C PRO A 982 38.69 -34.17 -11.65
N TYR A 983 39.27 -34.84 -10.64
CA TYR A 983 40.51 -35.61 -10.82
C TYR A 983 40.30 -36.86 -11.66
N LEU A 984 39.20 -37.59 -11.45
CA LEU A 984 38.88 -38.77 -12.23
C LEU A 984 38.59 -38.43 -13.70
N LEU A 985 37.93 -37.29 -13.96
CA LEU A 985 37.73 -36.77 -15.30
C LEU A 985 39.08 -36.44 -15.95
N ALA A 986 39.93 -35.67 -15.27
CA ALA A 986 41.23 -35.27 -15.77
C ALA A 986 42.15 -36.48 -16.05
N MET A 987 42.11 -37.51 -15.20
CA MET A 987 42.78 -38.79 -15.46
C MET A 987 42.21 -39.51 -16.69
N GLY A 988 40.89 -39.50 -16.86
CA GLY A 988 40.22 -40.05 -18.04
C GLY A 988 40.70 -39.37 -19.32
N GLN A 989 40.74 -38.03 -19.33
CA GLN A 989 41.24 -37.22 -20.44
C GLN A 989 42.73 -37.49 -20.70
N ALA A 990 43.57 -37.52 -19.67
CA ALA A 990 45.00 -37.83 -19.79
C ALA A 990 45.24 -39.22 -20.42
N PHE A 991 44.48 -40.24 -20.00
CA PHE A 991 44.59 -41.58 -20.58
C PHE A 991 44.12 -41.62 -22.03
N MET A 992 43.11 -40.85 -22.41
CA MET A 992 42.68 -40.73 -23.81
C MET A 992 43.76 -40.06 -24.67
N LEU A 993 44.35 -38.95 -24.21
CA LEU A 993 45.46 -38.28 -24.89
C LEU A 993 46.69 -39.19 -25.06
N LEU A 994 46.95 -40.08 -24.10
CA LEU A 994 48.00 -41.11 -24.18
C LEU A 994 47.58 -42.37 -24.98
N LYS A 995 46.41 -42.38 -25.61
CA LYS A 995 45.83 -43.50 -26.37
C LYS A 995 45.62 -44.78 -25.54
N GLN A 996 45.47 -44.66 -24.22
CA GLN A 996 45.19 -45.76 -23.27
C GLN A 996 43.68 -45.90 -22.99
N THR A 997 42.89 -46.16 -24.03
CA THR A 997 41.42 -46.17 -23.97
C THR A 997 40.80 -47.11 -22.92
N PRO A 998 41.32 -48.33 -22.62
CA PRO A 998 40.71 -49.20 -21.61
C PRO A 998 40.84 -48.64 -20.19
N ARG A 999 41.96 -47.96 -19.90
CA ARG A 999 42.23 -47.34 -18.59
C ARG A 999 41.37 -46.09 -18.40
N ALA A 1000 41.26 -45.26 -19.45
CA ALA A 1000 40.35 -44.11 -19.46
C ALA A 1000 38.92 -44.53 -19.15
N ARG A 1001 38.40 -45.54 -19.88
CA ARG A 1001 37.03 -46.05 -19.72
C ARG A 1001 36.76 -46.53 -18.28
N ASN A 1002 37.72 -47.18 -17.63
CA ASN A 1002 37.55 -47.66 -16.26
C ASN A 1002 37.41 -46.52 -15.25
N GLN A 1003 38.13 -45.40 -15.44
CA GLN A 1003 37.98 -44.23 -14.57
C GLN A 1003 36.65 -43.51 -14.84
N LEU A 1004 36.28 -43.30 -16.11
CA LEU A 1004 35.03 -42.63 -16.48
C LEU A 1004 33.79 -43.42 -16.04
N LYS A 1005 33.83 -44.76 -16.06
CA LYS A 1005 32.75 -45.61 -15.53
C LYS A 1005 32.49 -45.42 -14.03
N ARG A 1006 33.47 -44.94 -13.25
CA ARG A 1006 33.24 -44.62 -11.84
C ARG A 1006 32.37 -43.39 -11.69
N LEU A 1007 32.46 -42.44 -12.63
CA LEU A 1007 31.73 -41.17 -12.62
C LEU A 1007 30.25 -41.32 -12.97
N THR A 1008 29.84 -42.39 -13.67
CA THR A 1008 28.42 -42.61 -13.99
C THR A 1008 27.57 -43.00 -12.77
N LYS A 1009 28.21 -43.53 -11.72
CA LYS A 1009 27.59 -43.88 -10.44
C LYS A 1009 27.47 -42.70 -9.47
N VAL A 1010 28.17 -41.60 -9.74
CA VAL A 1010 28.11 -40.40 -8.89
C VAL A 1010 26.79 -39.67 -9.15
N GLU A 1011 26.14 -39.22 -8.08
CA GLU A 1011 24.91 -38.42 -8.19
C GLU A 1011 25.21 -37.04 -8.79
N TRP A 1012 24.30 -36.59 -9.65
CA TRP A 1012 24.46 -35.30 -10.32
C TRP A 1012 24.29 -34.15 -9.32
N SER A 1013 25.24 -33.21 -9.31
CA SER A 1013 25.20 -32.01 -8.47
C SER A 1013 25.51 -30.77 -9.29
N TRP A 1014 25.05 -29.60 -8.82
CA TRP A 1014 25.24 -28.33 -9.51
C TRP A 1014 26.69 -27.82 -9.52
N GLU A 1015 27.50 -28.23 -8.55
CA GLU A 1015 28.92 -27.82 -8.49
C GLU A 1015 29.79 -28.68 -9.40
N LEU A 1016 29.36 -29.91 -9.68
CA LEU A 1016 30.08 -30.88 -10.50
C LEU A 1016 29.44 -31.06 -11.88
N SER A 1017 28.46 -30.22 -12.25
CA SER A 1017 27.61 -30.47 -13.42
C SER A 1017 28.40 -30.50 -14.73
N GLU A 1018 29.31 -29.54 -14.92
CA GLU A 1018 30.14 -29.46 -16.14
C GLU A 1018 31.11 -30.64 -16.24
N ASP A 1019 31.74 -31.00 -15.12
CA ASP A 1019 32.71 -32.10 -15.07
C ASP A 1019 32.03 -33.48 -15.27
N LEU A 1020 30.80 -33.65 -14.76
CA LEU A 1020 30.01 -34.87 -15.00
C LEU A 1020 29.51 -34.97 -16.45
N GLU A 1021 29.09 -33.85 -17.04
CA GLU A 1021 28.66 -33.82 -18.45
C GLU A 1021 29.79 -34.15 -19.40
N THR A 1022 30.95 -33.51 -19.20
CA THR A 1022 32.16 -33.80 -19.99
C THR A 1022 32.61 -35.25 -19.81
N ALA A 1023 32.51 -35.81 -18.61
CA ALA A 1023 32.78 -37.23 -18.37
C ALA A 1023 31.82 -38.15 -19.14
N TRP A 1024 30.52 -37.83 -19.16
CA TRP A 1024 29.52 -38.62 -19.91
C TRP A 1024 29.71 -38.51 -21.42
N LEU A 1025 30.03 -37.31 -21.93
CA LEU A 1025 30.34 -37.10 -23.35
C LEU A 1025 31.60 -37.87 -23.78
N LEU A 1026 32.67 -37.81 -22.99
CA LEU A 1026 33.90 -38.54 -23.29
C LEU A 1026 33.70 -40.06 -23.23
N LEU A 1027 32.88 -40.54 -22.29
CA LEU A 1027 32.54 -41.96 -22.22
C LEU A 1027 31.63 -42.38 -23.39
N ALA A 1028 30.72 -41.51 -23.83
CA ALA A 1028 29.90 -41.74 -25.02
C ALA A 1028 30.77 -41.82 -26.28
N ASP A 1029 31.77 -40.93 -26.44
CA ASP A 1029 32.74 -40.96 -27.54
C ASP A 1029 33.47 -42.32 -27.64
N VAL A 1030 33.97 -42.82 -26.50
CA VAL A 1030 34.59 -44.14 -26.40
C VAL A 1030 33.63 -45.27 -26.82
N TYR A 1031 32.34 -45.18 -26.46
CA TYR A 1031 31.36 -46.19 -26.83
C TYR A 1031 30.94 -46.13 -28.29
N ILE A 1032 30.80 -44.93 -28.86
CA ILE A 1032 30.51 -44.70 -30.27
C ILE A 1032 31.62 -45.31 -31.12
N LYS A 1033 32.89 -45.09 -30.76
CA LYS A 1033 34.03 -45.74 -31.41
C LYS A 1033 34.01 -47.26 -31.30
N SER A 1034 33.57 -47.79 -30.16
CA SER A 1034 33.43 -49.24 -29.97
C SER A 1034 32.20 -49.86 -30.65
N GLY A 1035 31.38 -49.06 -31.35
CA GLY A 1035 30.15 -49.50 -32.02
C GLY A 1035 28.98 -49.80 -31.06
N LYS A 1036 29.06 -49.39 -29.79
CA LYS A 1036 28.03 -49.65 -28.77
C LYS A 1036 27.08 -48.45 -28.65
N TYR A 1037 26.22 -48.26 -29.65
CA TYR A 1037 25.38 -47.08 -29.76
C TYR A 1037 24.31 -46.97 -28.67
N ASP A 1038 23.71 -48.07 -28.22
CA ASP A 1038 22.66 -48.03 -27.18
C ASP A 1038 23.15 -47.38 -25.88
N ILE A 1039 24.30 -47.82 -25.39
CA ILE A 1039 24.91 -47.30 -24.15
C ILE A 1039 25.33 -45.83 -24.33
N ALA A 1040 25.81 -45.47 -25.53
CA ALA A 1040 26.16 -44.08 -25.84
C ALA A 1040 24.90 -43.19 -25.84
N CYS A 1041 23.81 -43.64 -26.46
CA CYS A 1041 22.53 -42.95 -26.48
C CYS A 1041 21.99 -42.69 -25.07
N ASP A 1042 22.05 -43.67 -24.16
CA ASP A 1042 21.61 -43.49 -22.77
C ASP A 1042 22.41 -42.40 -22.03
N LEU A 1043 23.73 -42.37 -22.24
CA LEU A 1043 24.60 -41.35 -21.66
C LEU A 1043 24.32 -39.95 -22.25
N LEU A 1044 24.09 -39.87 -23.55
CA LEU A 1044 23.76 -38.63 -24.26
C LEU A 1044 22.38 -38.09 -23.85
N GLN A 1045 21.37 -38.95 -23.76
CA GLN A 1045 20.04 -38.58 -23.25
C GLN A 1045 20.11 -38.10 -21.80
N ARG A 1046 20.94 -38.75 -20.96
CA ARG A 1046 21.19 -38.28 -19.59
C ARG A 1046 21.83 -36.89 -19.59
N CYS A 1047 22.78 -36.60 -20.48
CA CYS A 1047 23.37 -35.28 -20.65
C CYS A 1047 22.31 -34.23 -21.02
N ILE A 1048 21.48 -34.52 -22.03
CA ILE A 1048 20.44 -33.60 -22.53
C ILE A 1048 19.35 -33.33 -21.48
N LYS A 1049 18.98 -34.35 -20.68
CA LYS A 1049 18.03 -34.19 -19.58
C LYS A 1049 18.48 -33.10 -18.59
N TYR A 1050 19.77 -33.06 -18.28
CA TYR A 1050 20.33 -32.11 -17.34
C TYR A 1050 20.77 -30.80 -17.99
N ASN A 1051 21.21 -30.84 -19.24
CA ASN A 1051 21.69 -29.70 -20.03
C ASN A 1051 21.13 -29.75 -21.45
N GLN A 1052 20.00 -29.07 -21.65
CA GLN A 1052 19.30 -29.02 -22.93
C GLN A 1052 20.02 -28.14 -23.96
N SER A 1053 21.00 -27.32 -23.55
CA SER A 1053 21.81 -26.53 -24.49
C SER A 1053 23.13 -27.21 -24.88
N CYS A 1054 23.32 -28.48 -24.54
CA CYS A 1054 24.57 -29.18 -24.83
C CYS A 1054 24.68 -29.53 -26.32
N SER A 1055 25.27 -28.63 -27.12
CA SER A 1055 25.45 -28.80 -28.57
C SER A 1055 26.13 -30.12 -28.93
N ARG A 1056 27.19 -30.48 -28.20
CA ARG A 1056 27.98 -31.69 -28.47
C ARG A 1056 27.21 -32.99 -28.22
N ALA A 1057 26.29 -33.01 -27.25
CA ALA A 1057 25.44 -34.17 -27.03
C ALA A 1057 24.52 -34.41 -28.24
N TYR A 1058 23.94 -33.33 -28.77
CA TYR A 1058 23.13 -33.37 -29.99
C TYR A 1058 23.95 -33.78 -31.22
N GLU A 1059 25.18 -33.31 -31.35
CA GLU A 1059 26.08 -33.70 -32.44
C GLU A 1059 26.43 -35.20 -32.41
N TYR A 1060 26.74 -35.76 -31.24
CA TYR A 1060 26.96 -37.20 -31.09
C TYR A 1060 25.69 -38.01 -31.40
N MET A 1061 24.52 -37.56 -30.96
CA MET A 1061 23.27 -38.23 -31.34
C MET A 1061 23.01 -38.16 -32.83
N GLY A 1062 23.24 -37.00 -33.47
CA GLY A 1062 23.14 -36.83 -34.91
C GLY A 1062 24.07 -37.79 -35.66
N TYR A 1063 25.32 -37.94 -35.20
CA TYR A 1063 26.28 -38.88 -35.77
C TYR A 1063 25.84 -40.35 -35.63
N ILE A 1064 25.30 -40.74 -34.48
CA ILE A 1064 24.76 -42.10 -34.29
C ILE A 1064 23.61 -42.35 -35.27
N ARG A 1065 22.67 -41.40 -35.41
CA ARG A 1065 21.54 -41.51 -36.35
C ARG A 1065 21.97 -41.53 -37.81
N GLU A 1066 23.00 -40.78 -38.16
CA GLU A 1066 23.63 -40.81 -39.48
C GLU A 1066 24.23 -42.19 -39.78
N LYS A 1067 24.88 -42.83 -38.81
CA LYS A 1067 25.39 -44.21 -38.93
C LYS A 1067 24.29 -45.26 -39.00
N GLU A 1068 23.14 -45.00 -38.38
CA GLU A 1068 21.91 -45.82 -38.49
C GLU A 1068 21.14 -45.56 -39.80
N HIS A 1069 21.59 -44.62 -40.65
CA HIS A 1069 20.92 -44.16 -41.87
C HIS A 1069 19.55 -43.48 -41.67
N SER A 1070 19.22 -43.03 -40.45
CA SER A 1070 18.05 -42.16 -40.20
C SER A 1070 18.42 -40.70 -40.40
N TYR A 1071 18.47 -40.25 -41.66
CA TYR A 1071 18.91 -38.89 -42.02
C TYR A 1071 17.97 -37.78 -41.53
N HIS A 1072 16.67 -38.07 -41.37
CA HIS A 1072 15.70 -37.12 -40.81
C HIS A 1072 15.97 -36.84 -39.33
N ASP A 1073 16.11 -37.88 -38.51
CA ASP A 1073 16.36 -37.69 -37.08
C ASP A 1073 17.75 -37.09 -36.85
N ALA A 1074 18.73 -37.47 -37.70
CA ALA A 1074 20.04 -36.86 -37.72
C ALA A 1074 19.97 -35.35 -38.01
N SER A 1075 19.18 -34.90 -38.99
CA SER A 1075 19.05 -33.48 -39.30
C SER A 1075 18.43 -32.68 -38.15
N VAL A 1076 17.43 -33.23 -37.45
CA VAL A 1076 16.84 -32.58 -36.26
C VAL A 1076 17.88 -32.37 -35.16
N PHE A 1077 18.68 -33.39 -34.87
CA PHE A 1077 19.71 -33.28 -33.83
C PHE A 1077 20.86 -32.34 -34.26
N TYR A 1078 21.30 -32.39 -35.51
CA TYR A 1078 22.30 -31.45 -36.02
C TYR A 1078 21.78 -30.01 -36.06
N ASP A 1079 20.49 -29.77 -36.31
CA ASP A 1079 19.89 -28.43 -36.27
C ASP A 1079 19.89 -27.86 -34.84
N HIS A 1080 19.55 -28.69 -33.84
CA HIS A 1080 19.70 -28.29 -32.43
C HIS A 1080 21.17 -28.00 -32.07
N ALA A 1081 22.11 -28.84 -32.50
CA ALA A 1081 23.54 -28.59 -32.27
C ALA A 1081 24.02 -27.28 -32.93
N TRP A 1082 23.57 -26.99 -34.15
CA TRP A 1082 23.87 -25.78 -34.90
C TRP A 1082 23.24 -24.53 -34.25
N LEU A 1083 22.00 -24.64 -33.76
CA LEU A 1083 21.33 -23.57 -33.04
C LEU A 1083 22.10 -23.18 -31.76
N TYR A 1084 22.48 -24.17 -30.93
CA TYR A 1084 23.14 -23.91 -29.64
C TYR A 1084 24.62 -23.50 -29.76
N THR A 1085 25.20 -23.57 -30.95
CA THR A 1085 26.52 -22.99 -31.27
C THR A 1085 26.39 -21.60 -31.89
N ASN A 1086 25.22 -20.96 -31.76
CA ASN A 1086 24.88 -19.68 -32.39
C ASN A 1086 25.09 -19.69 -33.91
N ARG A 1087 25.00 -20.86 -34.55
CA ARG A 1087 25.16 -21.04 -35.99
C ARG A 1087 26.54 -20.60 -36.51
N VAL A 1088 27.58 -20.74 -35.68
CA VAL A 1088 28.95 -20.32 -36.02
C VAL A 1088 29.84 -21.51 -36.44
N ASN A 1089 29.66 -22.71 -35.88
CA ASN A 1089 30.64 -23.80 -36.04
C ASN A 1089 30.51 -24.56 -37.37
N PRO A 1090 31.31 -24.28 -38.43
CA PRO A 1090 31.08 -24.75 -39.80
C PRO A 1090 30.95 -26.26 -39.96
N SER A 1091 31.65 -27.04 -39.13
CA SER A 1091 31.65 -28.50 -39.17
C SER A 1091 30.28 -29.14 -38.92
N VAL A 1092 29.52 -28.58 -37.97
CA VAL A 1092 28.17 -29.06 -37.62
C VAL A 1092 27.18 -28.70 -38.74
N GLY A 1093 27.36 -27.55 -39.36
CA GLY A 1093 26.52 -27.04 -40.45
C GLY A 1093 26.73 -27.85 -41.70
N PHE A 1094 27.94 -28.37 -41.92
CA PHE A 1094 28.25 -29.26 -43.04
C PHE A 1094 27.45 -30.54 -42.92
N ARG A 1095 27.49 -31.15 -41.73
CA ARG A 1095 26.75 -32.38 -41.44
C ARG A 1095 25.26 -32.13 -41.52
N LEU A 1096 24.77 -30.99 -41.04
CA LEU A 1096 23.36 -30.60 -41.17
C LEU A 1096 22.94 -30.50 -42.63
N ALA A 1097 23.67 -29.74 -43.46
CA ALA A 1097 23.39 -29.58 -44.88
C ALA A 1097 23.47 -30.91 -45.64
N PHE A 1098 24.45 -31.77 -45.31
CA PHE A 1098 24.56 -33.11 -45.87
C PHE A 1098 23.34 -33.99 -45.54
N ASN A 1099 22.87 -33.97 -44.29
CA ASN A 1099 21.69 -34.74 -43.88
C ASN A 1099 20.40 -34.19 -44.50
N TYR A 1100 20.24 -32.86 -44.59
CA TYR A 1100 19.12 -32.25 -45.33
C TYR A 1100 19.13 -32.60 -46.82
N LEU A 1101 20.30 -32.65 -47.46
CA LEU A 1101 20.43 -33.11 -48.85
C LEU A 1101 19.97 -34.57 -49.00
N LYS A 1102 20.43 -35.47 -48.12
CA LYS A 1102 20.02 -36.89 -48.13
C LYS A 1102 18.52 -37.07 -47.87
N PHE A 1103 17.94 -36.19 -47.07
CA PHE A 1103 16.51 -36.12 -46.78
C PHE A 1103 15.70 -35.30 -47.83
N LYS A 1104 16.36 -34.80 -48.90
CA LYS A 1104 15.76 -34.03 -50.01
C LYS A 1104 15.13 -32.69 -49.61
N GLN A 1105 15.59 -32.08 -48.51
CA GLN A 1105 15.24 -30.72 -48.10
C GLN A 1105 16.21 -29.71 -48.69
N TYR A 1106 16.02 -29.40 -49.97
CA TYR A 1106 16.99 -28.62 -50.74
C TYR A 1106 17.02 -27.13 -50.37
N ASN A 1107 15.90 -26.54 -49.97
CA ASN A 1107 15.83 -25.12 -49.60
C ASN A 1107 16.63 -24.85 -48.32
N GLU A 1108 16.39 -25.68 -47.30
CA GLU A 1108 17.06 -25.63 -46.00
C GLU A 1108 18.56 -25.93 -46.16
N THR A 1109 18.92 -26.86 -47.06
CA THR A 1109 20.32 -27.13 -47.42
C THR A 1109 21.01 -25.88 -47.96
N ILE A 1110 20.38 -25.17 -48.91
CA ILE A 1110 20.96 -23.95 -49.51
C ILE A 1110 21.13 -22.85 -48.47
N GLU A 1111 20.14 -22.65 -47.59
CA GLU A 1111 20.23 -21.65 -46.52
C GLU A 1111 21.37 -21.93 -45.54
N VAL A 1112 21.52 -23.18 -45.11
CA VAL A 1112 22.60 -23.58 -44.20
C VAL A 1112 23.95 -23.37 -44.88
N CYS A 1113 24.12 -23.84 -46.13
CA CYS A 1113 25.33 -23.62 -46.91
C CYS A 1113 25.67 -22.13 -47.05
N HIS A 1114 24.69 -21.27 -47.35
CA HIS A 1114 24.90 -19.83 -47.46
C HIS A 1114 25.37 -19.22 -46.14
N LYS A 1115 24.74 -19.60 -45.01
CA LYS A 1115 25.15 -19.12 -43.68
C LYS A 1115 26.55 -19.59 -43.30
N VAL A 1116 26.94 -20.82 -43.65
CA VAL A 1116 28.29 -21.32 -43.36
C VAL A 1116 29.34 -20.63 -44.24
N CYS A 1117 29.06 -20.39 -45.53
CA CYS A 1117 29.95 -19.66 -46.43
C CYS A 1117 30.24 -18.22 -45.97
N THR A 1118 29.39 -17.61 -45.15
CA THR A 1118 29.66 -16.27 -44.58
C THR A 1118 30.65 -16.27 -43.42
N VAL A 1119 30.95 -17.44 -42.84
CA VAL A 1119 31.77 -17.58 -41.63
C VAL A 1119 33.19 -18.05 -41.94
N ASP A 1120 33.37 -18.86 -42.99
CA ASP A 1120 34.69 -19.46 -43.29
C ASP A 1120 34.93 -19.59 -44.81
N ASP A 1121 35.91 -18.84 -45.32
CA ASP A 1121 36.26 -18.79 -46.77
C ASP A 1121 37.01 -20.04 -47.25
N ILE A 1122 37.56 -20.84 -46.33
CA ILE A 1122 38.54 -21.89 -46.66
C ILE A 1122 37.87 -23.19 -47.17
N THR A 1123 36.59 -23.43 -46.84
CA THR A 1123 35.92 -24.70 -47.16
C THR A 1123 35.07 -24.69 -48.45
N ILE A 1124 35.09 -23.59 -49.22
CA ILE A 1124 34.21 -23.31 -50.37
C ILE A 1124 34.09 -24.46 -51.40
N VAL A 1125 35.14 -25.26 -51.62
CA VAL A 1125 35.17 -26.30 -52.66
C VAL A 1125 34.18 -27.44 -52.38
N ALA A 1126 34.13 -27.96 -51.15
CA ALA A 1126 33.25 -29.06 -50.76
C ALA A 1126 31.78 -28.61 -50.70
N TRP A 1127 31.53 -27.39 -50.23
CA TRP A 1127 30.21 -26.77 -50.16
C TRP A 1127 29.65 -26.43 -51.54
N SER A 1128 30.49 -25.99 -52.47
CA SER A 1128 30.09 -25.79 -53.87
C SER A 1128 29.60 -27.09 -54.50
N GLN A 1129 30.17 -28.23 -54.13
CA GLN A 1129 29.80 -29.55 -54.66
C GLN A 1129 28.41 -29.99 -54.16
N ILE A 1130 28.12 -29.78 -52.86
CA ILE A 1130 26.81 -30.06 -52.24
C ILE A 1130 25.72 -29.17 -52.85
N CYS A 1131 25.99 -27.86 -52.98
CA CYS A 1131 25.07 -26.92 -53.64
C CYS A 1131 24.86 -27.28 -55.12
N LYS A 1132 25.91 -27.69 -55.84
CA LYS A 1132 25.81 -28.19 -57.23
C LYS A 1132 24.90 -29.41 -57.31
N THR A 1133 25.04 -30.40 -56.44
CA THR A 1133 24.19 -31.60 -56.42
C THR A 1133 22.74 -31.30 -56.06
N ALA A 1134 22.50 -30.40 -55.09
CA ALA A 1134 21.15 -29.98 -54.72
C ALA A 1134 20.43 -29.26 -55.87
N LEU A 1135 21.14 -28.39 -56.60
CA LEU A 1135 20.61 -27.64 -57.75
C LEU A 1135 20.36 -28.52 -58.98
N THR A 1136 21.18 -29.55 -59.22
CA THR A 1136 20.98 -30.49 -60.34
C THR A 1136 19.76 -31.38 -60.16
N ASP A 1137 19.42 -31.76 -58.92
CA ASP A 1137 18.26 -32.62 -58.64
C ASP A 1137 16.93 -31.85 -58.57
N LEU A 1138 16.97 -30.54 -58.26
CA LEU A 1138 15.80 -29.66 -58.21
C LEU A 1138 15.23 -29.31 -59.59
N VAL A 1139 16.07 -29.26 -60.63
CA VAL A 1139 15.66 -28.93 -62.01
C VAL A 1139 16.36 -29.85 -63.01
N PRO A 1140 15.74 -30.96 -63.43
CA PRO A 1140 16.29 -31.80 -64.49
C PRO A 1140 16.20 -31.04 -65.83
N GLY A 1141 17.30 -30.48 -66.31
CA GLY A 1141 17.42 -29.97 -67.68
C GLY A 1141 17.79 -28.49 -67.88
N TYR A 1142 18.09 -27.71 -66.84
CA TYR A 1142 18.51 -26.29 -67.01
C TYR A 1142 19.96 -26.05 -66.60
N HIS A 1143 20.82 -25.74 -67.58
CA HIS A 1143 22.19 -25.27 -67.36
C HIS A 1143 22.19 -23.84 -66.77
N TYR A 1144 22.10 -23.70 -65.44
CA TYR A 1144 22.40 -22.45 -64.72
C TYR A 1144 23.92 -22.18 -64.65
N TRP A 1145 24.63 -22.28 -65.77
CA TRP A 1145 26.10 -22.14 -65.83
C TRP A 1145 26.58 -20.69 -66.07
N LYS A 1146 25.66 -19.73 -66.30
CA LYS A 1146 26.03 -18.35 -66.63
C LYS A 1146 26.16 -17.39 -65.44
N TYR A 1147 25.53 -17.66 -64.30
CA TYR A 1147 25.57 -16.75 -63.13
C TYR A 1147 26.68 -17.07 -62.11
N TRP A 1148 27.22 -18.28 -62.12
CA TRP A 1148 28.26 -18.71 -61.15
C TRP A 1148 29.71 -18.49 -61.63
N LYS A 1149 29.92 -18.09 -62.89
CA LYS A 1149 31.27 -17.80 -63.42
C LYS A 1149 31.91 -16.51 -62.85
N GLY A 1150 31.17 -15.73 -62.06
CA GLY A 1150 31.68 -14.51 -61.41
C GLY A 1150 32.30 -14.71 -60.03
N LEU A 1151 32.18 -15.91 -59.42
CA LEU A 1151 32.63 -16.19 -58.05
C LEU A 1151 33.84 -17.11 -57.97
N SER A 1152 34.42 -17.51 -59.10
CA SER A 1152 35.68 -18.29 -59.14
C SER A 1152 36.94 -17.41 -59.26
N VAL A 1153 36.86 -16.11 -58.96
CA VAL A 1153 37.97 -15.14 -59.08
C VAL A 1153 38.15 -14.27 -57.81
N VAL A 1154 37.68 -14.72 -56.64
CA VAL A 1154 38.07 -14.10 -55.36
C VAL A 1154 38.59 -15.17 -54.43
#